data_AF-F6T396-F1
#
_entry.id   AF-F6T396-F1
#
_cell.length_a   1.000
_cell.length_b   1.000
_cell.length_c   1.000
_cell.angle_alpha   90.00
_cell.angle_beta   90.00
_cell.angle_gamma   90.00
#
_symmetry.space_group_name_H-M   'P 1'
#
loop_
_entity.id
_entity.type
_entity.pdbx_description
1 polymer ?
#
loop_
_entity_poly.entity_id
_entity_poly.type
_entity_poly.pdbx_seq_one_letter_code
_entity_poly.pdbx_strand_id
1 'polypeptide(L)'
;MRALLPFSFFLIFANSPSWAIDRHYYIGIEEGLWNYAPTGKNIVNGKRISQDKESHSYIYLQRGPQRIGPTYKKVMYVEYRDSNFRRIKNKPSWLGFLGPILKAEVGDVLFVHVRNSASRPYTLHPHGATYTKENEGALYPDHTWGRQKKDDGVKPGQSYTYKWSITPEQGPGPGDHNCVSRIYHSHFDTVKDVASGLVGSLITCKKGTLNGETEKDIDHSFVMMFSEVDENKSWYLDENIKTYCYEPNKVNKTDPDFVESNRMHSMNGYLFGNLPGITMCMEDRVKWYFFGIGDIYGKHSIFLHGQTVNYLGHRVDTLSLFPASMVDVYMVAKSVGEWMISCQVNKHVDAGMQAYFKINDCKKPSTDKVSGTKVRHYFIAAEEELWNYGPSGINIFTGKNLTAPGSESEPYFVRGPSRIGGTYQKYLYKEYTDDTFLTRKRRLPEEEHLGLLGPVIAVEVGETVKVTFLNRGGHSMSIQPHGVRFTKSNEGSNYMTLSTPPPSSSIEPGKKFTYEWTAPETVGPTSSDPDCLTYMYYSGVDFVREVTSGLVGPMKVCRKGTLRKDGRQKSVNKEFYLLSTVFDENDSLFLNENIRKFAGNPSQVDKNDPGFRQSNLMYSINGYTFGNLPGLDMCLGDKISWHVLSIGSETDVHGIYFSGHTFVSLESRKDTVNVFPQISHTLSMTADSLGEFDVVCVTTDHYTRGLKHKYRVKQCNNTFKASPIYSEQKVYYIAAVEVEWDYSPSRKWEKELHSLQGNNNSNLYLDKPTDWYLGSLYKKVVFREFTGKDFKTQKPRTEKDKHLDLLGPIIQANVGQKIKIIFKNMASRLYSIQSHGVKTHNSTVTPTKPGKIREYIWEIPKRSGPTQSDSDCIPWVYFSTVDQVKVSRPYPTVFMIFSNIIPAI
;
A
#
# COMPACT_ATOMS: atom_id res chain seq x y z
N MET A 1 33.52 -76.43 -4.17
CA MET A 1 32.42 -76.13 -3.22
C MET A 1 32.96 -75.21 -2.14
N ARG A 2 32.24 -74.12 -1.83
CA ARG A 2 32.61 -72.98 -0.97
C ARG A 2 33.66 -72.02 -1.57
N ALA A 3 33.18 -70.94 -2.17
CA ALA A 3 33.93 -69.71 -2.37
C ALA A 3 33.09 -68.56 -1.79
N LEU A 4 33.66 -67.89 -0.79
CA LEU A 4 33.08 -66.82 0.01
C LEU A 4 33.01 -65.52 -0.80
N LEU A 5 31.84 -64.86 -0.80
CA LEU A 5 31.65 -63.47 -1.22
C LEU A 5 31.88 -62.53 -0.02
N PRO A 6 32.55 -61.38 -0.20
CA PRO A 6 32.85 -60.47 0.90
C PRO A 6 31.64 -59.58 1.25
N PHE A 7 31.42 -59.40 2.55
CA PHE A 7 30.48 -58.45 3.13
C PHE A 7 30.96 -57.01 2.88
N SER A 8 30.20 -56.23 2.09
CA SER A 8 30.34 -54.78 2.04
C SER A 8 29.53 -54.15 3.18
N PHE A 9 30.22 -53.51 4.11
CA PHE A 9 29.63 -52.66 5.15
C PHE A 9 29.02 -51.39 4.51
N PHE A 10 27.69 -51.29 4.49
CA PHE A 10 26.99 -50.04 4.23
C PHE A 10 26.95 -49.23 5.54
N LEU A 11 27.78 -48.19 5.63
CA LEU A 11 27.67 -47.14 6.65
C LEU A 11 26.43 -46.29 6.33
N ILE A 12 25.31 -46.63 6.98
CA ILE A 12 24.12 -45.77 7.01
C ILE A 12 24.46 -44.58 7.92
N PHE A 13 24.70 -43.41 7.33
CA PHE A 13 24.63 -42.15 8.06
C PHE A 13 23.18 -41.96 8.50
N ALA A 14 22.91 -42.26 9.77
CA ALA A 14 21.67 -41.89 10.42
C ALA A 14 21.63 -40.36 10.54
N ASN A 15 21.07 -39.68 9.54
CA ASN A 15 20.53 -38.34 9.74
C ASN A 15 19.33 -38.48 10.69
N SER A 16 19.52 -38.11 11.95
CA SER A 16 18.44 -38.03 12.93
C SER A 16 17.34 -37.10 12.39
N PRO A 17 16.09 -37.55 12.16
CA PRO A 17 15.00 -36.64 11.90
C PRO A 17 14.80 -35.78 13.14
N SER A 18 14.86 -34.46 13.06
CA SER A 18 14.47 -33.62 14.21
C SER A 18 12.98 -33.86 14.49
N TRP A 19 12.68 -34.26 15.72
CA TRP A 19 11.33 -34.47 16.21
C TRP A 19 10.62 -33.12 16.36
N ALA A 20 9.29 -33.12 16.35
CA ALA A 20 8.48 -31.96 16.75
C ALA A 20 8.93 -31.46 18.13
N ILE A 21 9.12 -30.14 18.29
CA ILE A 21 9.57 -29.55 19.55
C ILE A 21 8.39 -28.87 20.24
N ASP A 22 8.19 -29.23 21.51
CA ASP A 22 7.29 -28.49 22.40
C ASP A 22 8.02 -27.24 22.91
N ARG A 23 7.51 -26.06 22.55
CA ARG A 23 8.07 -24.76 22.94
C ARG A 23 7.21 -24.12 24.00
N HIS A 24 7.81 -23.68 25.10
CA HIS A 24 7.11 -23.03 26.20
C HIS A 24 7.48 -21.56 26.30
N TYR A 25 6.46 -20.69 26.31
CA TYR A 25 6.61 -19.26 26.53
C TYR A 25 5.77 -18.82 27.73
N TYR A 26 6.30 -17.92 28.55
CA TYR A 26 5.61 -17.39 29.73
C TYR A 26 5.39 -15.88 29.55
N ILE A 27 4.14 -15.45 29.42
CA ILE A 27 3.78 -14.08 29.07
C ILE A 27 2.87 -13.48 30.15
N GLY A 28 3.31 -12.37 30.76
CA GLY A 28 2.47 -11.52 31.60
C GLY A 28 1.74 -10.47 30.78
N ILE A 29 0.52 -10.13 31.18
CA ILE A 29 -0.22 -8.96 30.69
C ILE A 29 -0.18 -7.91 31.79
N GLU A 30 0.53 -6.80 31.55
CA GLU A 30 0.87 -5.82 32.58
C GLU A 30 0.62 -4.39 32.14
N GLU A 31 0.07 -3.59 33.06
CA GLU A 31 -0.12 -2.16 32.87
C GLU A 31 1.17 -1.40 33.18
N GLY A 32 1.50 -0.41 32.36
CA GLY A 32 2.69 0.39 32.55
C GLY A 32 2.59 1.74 31.84
N LEU A 33 3.60 2.58 32.05
CA LEU A 33 3.71 3.84 31.34
C LEU A 33 4.58 3.66 30.10
N TRP A 34 4.12 4.22 28.98
CA TRP A 34 4.86 4.27 27.74
C TRP A 34 5.10 5.72 27.32
N ASN A 35 6.35 6.06 27.02
CA ASN A 35 6.72 7.37 26.50
C ASN A 35 7.12 7.24 25.03
N TYR A 36 6.35 7.87 24.14
CA TYR A 36 6.54 7.82 22.69
C TYR A 36 7.77 8.60 22.20
N ALA A 37 8.30 9.53 23.01
CA ALA A 37 9.47 10.35 22.69
C ALA A 37 10.34 10.59 23.94
N PRO A 38 11.03 9.54 24.45
CA PRO A 38 11.76 9.59 25.71
C PRO A 38 12.89 10.63 25.75
N THR A 39 13.42 11.06 24.61
CA THR A 39 14.49 12.08 24.56
C THR A 39 13.98 13.51 24.79
N GLY A 40 12.66 13.75 24.68
CA GLY A 40 12.06 15.08 24.71
C GLY A 40 12.42 15.96 23.50
N LYS A 41 12.96 15.36 22.43
CA LYS A 41 13.39 16.02 21.21
C LYS A 41 12.81 15.34 19.97
N ASN A 42 12.62 16.13 18.92
CA ASN A 42 12.55 15.59 17.58
C ASN A 42 13.98 15.31 17.15
N ILE A 43 14.38 14.04 17.01
CA ILE A 43 15.75 13.67 16.67
C ILE A 43 16.06 14.01 15.21
N VAL A 44 15.04 14.05 14.35
CA VAL A 44 15.17 14.30 12.91
C VAL A 44 15.68 15.69 12.60
N ASN A 45 15.20 16.69 13.33
CA ASN A 45 15.66 18.08 13.22
C ASN A 45 16.37 18.60 14.49
N GLY A 46 16.59 17.72 15.48
CA GLY A 46 17.33 17.94 16.74
C GLY A 46 16.80 19.05 17.64
N LYS A 47 15.66 19.64 17.30
CA LYS A 47 14.99 20.66 18.10
C LYS A 47 14.30 20.00 19.30
N ARG A 48 14.19 20.74 20.40
CA ARG A 48 13.30 20.35 21.51
C ARG A 48 11.85 20.47 21.03
N ILE A 49 10.97 19.58 21.48
CA ILE A 49 9.56 19.55 21.09
C ILE A 49 8.89 20.92 21.27
N SER A 50 9.18 21.62 22.37
CA SER A 50 8.61 22.95 22.67
C SER A 50 9.05 24.07 21.70
N GLN A 51 10.10 23.84 20.91
CA GLN A 51 10.69 24.81 19.97
C GLN A 51 10.44 24.42 18.50
N ASP A 52 9.87 23.25 18.27
CA ASP A 52 9.70 22.65 16.96
C ASP A 52 8.30 22.91 16.38
N LYS A 53 8.05 24.18 16.06
CA LYS A 53 6.77 24.60 15.46
C LYS A 53 6.64 24.20 13.99
N GLU A 54 7.76 24.03 13.30
CA GLU A 54 7.83 23.76 11.85
C GLU A 54 7.52 22.30 11.50
N SER A 55 7.94 21.34 12.33
CA SER A 55 7.67 19.91 12.11
C SER A 55 6.47 19.39 12.93
N HIS A 56 5.61 20.30 13.40
CA HIS A 56 4.35 20.00 14.11
C HIS A 56 4.46 19.02 15.31
N SER A 57 5.67 18.73 15.82
CA SER A 57 5.85 17.74 16.89
C SER A 57 5.18 18.14 18.20
N TYR A 58 4.97 19.43 18.41
CA TYR A 58 4.20 19.96 19.54
C TYR A 58 2.74 19.50 19.55
N ILE A 59 2.13 19.20 18.40
CA ILE A 59 0.74 18.75 18.31
C ILE A 59 0.57 17.44 19.08
N TYR A 60 1.53 16.52 18.94
CA TYR A 60 1.47 15.17 19.51
C TYR A 60 2.18 15.05 20.86
N LEU A 61 3.28 15.78 21.05
CA LEU A 61 4.18 15.55 22.18
C LEU A 61 4.19 16.66 23.23
N GLN A 62 3.50 17.79 23.01
CA GLN A 62 3.42 18.86 24.01
C GLN A 62 2.22 18.67 24.95
N ARG A 63 2.51 18.57 26.25
CA ARG A 63 1.50 18.56 27.31
C ARG A 63 0.84 19.93 27.47
N GLY A 64 -0.46 19.97 27.72
CA GLY A 64 -1.21 21.22 27.86
C GLY A 64 -2.49 21.10 28.70
N PRO A 65 -3.29 22.18 28.81
CA PRO A 65 -4.57 22.17 29.53
C PRO A 65 -5.52 21.06 29.05
N GLN A 66 -5.58 20.85 27.74
CA GLN A 66 -6.43 19.86 27.09
C GLN A 66 -5.61 18.90 26.20
N ARG A 67 -4.34 18.63 26.56
CA ARG A 67 -3.44 17.75 25.78
C ARG A 67 -2.64 16.86 26.72
N ILE A 68 -2.61 15.55 26.44
CA ILE A 68 -1.93 14.54 27.26
C ILE A 68 -0.41 14.65 27.13
N GLY A 69 0.10 14.81 25.91
CA GLY A 69 1.53 14.87 25.64
C GLY A 69 2.12 13.48 25.33
N PRO A 70 3.39 13.20 25.63
CA PRO A 70 4.09 12.06 25.04
C PRO A 70 3.97 10.75 25.83
N THR A 71 3.37 10.77 27.02
CA THR A 71 3.37 9.63 27.95
C THR A 71 1.94 9.19 28.23
N TYR A 72 1.67 7.90 28.00
CA TYR A 72 0.36 7.27 28.19
C TYR A 72 0.49 6.03 29.06
N LYS A 73 -0.52 5.76 29.88
CA LYS A 73 -0.74 4.45 30.48
C LYS A 73 -1.19 3.48 29.39
N LYS A 74 -0.53 2.33 29.32
CA LYS A 74 -0.73 1.25 28.35
C LYS A 74 -0.77 -0.10 29.05
N VAL A 75 -1.17 -1.13 28.32
CA VAL A 75 -1.00 -2.54 28.73
C VAL A 75 -0.10 -3.25 27.71
N MET A 76 0.84 -4.05 28.19
CA MET A 76 1.89 -4.66 27.38
C MET A 76 2.06 -6.14 27.73
N TYR A 77 2.47 -6.92 26.73
CA TYR A 77 2.95 -8.28 26.96
C TYR A 77 4.40 -8.27 27.43
N VAL A 78 4.68 -8.98 28.53
CA VAL A 78 6.00 -9.08 29.15
C VAL A 78 6.42 -10.54 29.22
N GLU A 79 7.60 -10.88 28.71
CA GLU A 79 8.10 -12.26 28.78
C GLU A 79 8.76 -12.55 30.12
N TYR A 80 8.50 -13.74 30.65
CA TYR A 80 9.09 -14.27 31.86
C TYR A 80 9.93 -15.51 31.54
N ARG A 81 10.93 -15.77 32.38
CA ARG A 81 11.83 -16.92 32.19
C ARG A 81 11.16 -18.27 32.51
N ASP A 82 10.12 -18.26 33.34
CA ASP A 82 9.49 -19.48 33.85
C ASP A 82 8.06 -19.20 34.36
N SER A 83 7.39 -20.26 34.85
CA SER A 83 5.99 -20.26 35.30
C SER A 83 5.71 -19.50 36.61
N ASN A 84 6.73 -19.01 37.34
CA ASN A 84 6.52 -18.25 38.56
C ASN A 84 6.22 -16.76 38.30
N PHE A 85 6.44 -16.28 37.07
CA PHE A 85 6.24 -14.89 36.66
C PHE A 85 6.95 -13.87 37.57
N ARG A 86 8.21 -14.14 37.96
CA ARG A 86 9.03 -13.24 38.79
C ARG A 86 10.20 -12.60 38.06
N ARG A 87 10.83 -13.33 37.14
CA ARG A 87 12.03 -12.87 36.42
C ARG A 87 11.70 -12.56 34.96
N ILE A 88 11.69 -11.29 34.62
CA ILE A 88 11.46 -10.80 33.26
C ILE A 88 12.63 -11.23 32.35
N LYS A 89 12.31 -11.64 31.12
CA LYS A 89 13.26 -11.80 30.01
C LYS A 89 13.25 -10.49 29.22
N ASN A 90 14.39 -9.79 29.23
CA ASN A 90 14.50 -8.47 28.63
C ASN A 90 14.34 -8.55 27.11
N LYS A 91 13.48 -7.68 26.56
CA LYS A 91 13.37 -7.48 25.12
C LYS A 91 14.50 -6.59 24.58
N PRO A 92 14.86 -6.75 23.29
CA PRO A 92 15.71 -5.78 22.61
C PRO A 92 15.11 -4.37 22.66
N SER A 93 15.95 -3.34 22.78
CA SER A 93 15.49 -1.95 22.93
C SER A 93 14.65 -1.46 21.73
N TRP A 94 14.98 -1.93 20.53
CA TRP A 94 14.27 -1.59 19.29
C TRP A 94 12.87 -2.21 19.22
N LEU A 95 12.53 -3.20 20.05
CA LEU A 95 11.21 -3.84 20.03
C LEU A 95 10.11 -2.93 20.61
N GLY A 96 10.51 -1.87 21.31
CA GLY A 96 9.59 -0.85 21.83
C GLY A 96 8.56 -1.43 22.79
N PHE A 97 7.28 -1.05 22.68
CA PHE A 97 6.24 -1.60 23.57
C PHE A 97 5.72 -2.99 23.15
N LEU A 98 6.09 -3.48 21.95
CA LEU A 98 5.61 -4.78 21.47
C LEU A 98 5.89 -5.90 22.46
N GLY A 99 5.02 -6.91 22.42
CA GLY A 99 5.21 -8.17 23.10
C GLY A 99 6.45 -8.94 22.60
N PRO A 100 6.88 -9.97 23.35
CA PRO A 100 8.02 -10.79 22.97
C PRO A 100 7.84 -11.46 21.61
N ILE A 101 8.95 -11.74 20.96
CA ILE A 101 8.97 -12.44 19.66
C ILE A 101 8.85 -13.94 19.94
N LEU A 102 7.74 -14.53 19.51
CA LEU A 102 7.54 -15.98 19.57
C LEU A 102 8.08 -16.59 18.26
N LYS A 103 8.76 -17.73 18.34
CA LYS A 103 9.26 -18.45 17.16
C LYS A 103 8.89 -19.92 17.20
N ALA A 104 8.59 -20.48 16.03
CA ALA A 104 8.32 -21.89 15.86
C ALA A 104 8.61 -22.37 14.44
N GLU A 105 9.01 -23.63 14.31
CA GLU A 105 9.13 -24.31 13.02
C GLU A 105 7.86 -25.10 12.67
N VAL A 106 7.69 -25.42 11.38
CA VAL A 106 6.70 -26.40 10.94
C VAL A 106 6.89 -27.72 11.67
N GLY A 107 5.83 -28.15 12.35
CA GLY A 107 5.79 -29.33 13.21
C GLY A 107 5.87 -29.02 14.70
N ASP A 108 6.28 -27.81 15.11
CA ASP A 108 6.37 -27.43 16.52
C ASP A 108 4.98 -27.17 17.13
N VAL A 109 4.91 -27.34 18.45
CA VAL A 109 3.76 -26.98 19.27
C VAL A 109 4.19 -25.92 20.28
N LEU A 110 3.51 -24.78 20.30
CA LEU A 110 3.72 -23.71 21.26
C LEU A 110 2.72 -23.85 22.41
N PHE A 111 3.24 -23.93 23.62
CA PHE A 111 2.51 -23.77 24.86
C PHE A 111 2.79 -22.37 25.42
N VAL A 112 1.82 -21.47 25.29
CA VAL A 112 1.95 -20.09 25.76
C VAL A 112 1.19 -19.93 27.07
N HIS A 113 1.94 -19.88 28.16
CA HIS A 113 1.45 -19.71 29.52
C HIS A 113 1.26 -18.22 29.81
N VAL A 114 0.01 -17.78 29.91
CA VAL A 114 -0.35 -16.39 30.11
C VAL A 114 -0.80 -16.15 31.55
N ARG A 115 -0.36 -15.05 32.15
CA ARG A 115 -0.90 -14.52 33.42
C ARG A 115 -1.36 -13.09 33.23
N ASN A 116 -2.64 -12.83 33.50
CA ASN A 116 -3.16 -11.48 33.44
C ASN A 116 -3.00 -10.76 34.78
N SER A 117 -2.09 -9.79 34.84
CA SER A 117 -1.86 -8.94 36.01
C SER A 117 -2.45 -7.53 35.84
N ALA A 118 -3.15 -7.27 34.72
CA ALA A 118 -3.81 -6.00 34.44
C ALA A 118 -5.19 -5.91 35.10
N SER A 119 -5.83 -4.74 35.00
CA SER A 119 -7.11 -4.45 35.67
C SER A 119 -8.36 -4.95 34.94
N ARG A 120 -8.21 -5.53 33.74
CA ARG A 120 -9.31 -5.91 32.84
C ARG A 120 -9.08 -7.30 32.23
N PRO A 121 -10.13 -8.01 31.77
CA PRO A 121 -9.94 -9.24 31.02
C PRO A 121 -9.26 -8.95 29.69
N TYR A 122 -8.31 -9.82 29.32
CA TYR A 122 -7.56 -9.78 28.06
C TYR A 122 -7.32 -11.21 27.58
N THR A 123 -6.85 -11.38 26.35
CA THR A 123 -6.58 -12.68 25.75
C THR A 123 -5.26 -12.71 25.00
N LEU A 124 -4.98 -13.81 24.31
CA LEU A 124 -3.86 -13.97 23.39
C LEU A 124 -4.34 -14.77 22.17
N HIS A 125 -4.44 -14.12 21.02
CA HIS A 125 -4.93 -14.70 19.75
C HIS A 125 -3.81 -14.73 18.70
N PRO A 126 -3.43 -15.90 18.15
CA PRO A 126 -2.36 -16.01 17.17
C PRO A 126 -2.86 -15.90 15.72
N HIS A 127 -2.02 -15.36 14.85
CA HIS A 127 -2.18 -15.49 13.39
C HIS A 127 -1.21 -16.56 12.87
N GLY A 128 -1.63 -17.33 11.84
CA GLY A 128 -0.76 -18.31 11.19
C GLY A 128 -0.37 -19.51 12.07
N ALA A 129 -1.29 -19.95 12.92
CA ALA A 129 -1.14 -21.16 13.73
C ALA A 129 -2.46 -21.94 13.79
N THR A 130 -2.39 -23.25 13.93
CA THR A 130 -3.56 -24.11 14.14
C THR A 130 -3.88 -24.21 15.62
N TYR A 131 -5.14 -24.00 15.97
CA TYR A 131 -5.63 -24.07 17.34
C TYR A 131 -7.04 -24.67 17.40
N THR A 132 -7.41 -25.19 18.57
CA THR A 132 -8.80 -25.56 18.88
C THR A 132 -9.55 -24.36 19.43
N LYS A 133 -10.88 -24.44 19.49
CA LYS A 133 -11.71 -23.37 20.10
C LYS A 133 -11.41 -23.04 21.57
N GLU A 134 -10.80 -23.94 22.33
CA GLU A 134 -10.31 -23.65 23.70
C GLU A 134 -8.89 -23.02 23.73
N ASN A 135 -8.32 -22.68 22.57
CA ASN A 135 -6.97 -22.14 22.43
C ASN A 135 -6.91 -20.98 21.42
N GLU A 136 -8.06 -20.40 21.08
CA GLU A 136 -8.16 -19.33 20.08
C GLU A 136 -7.93 -17.95 20.71
N GLY A 137 -8.49 -17.73 21.91
CA GLY A 137 -8.37 -16.46 22.62
C GLY A 137 -9.14 -15.31 21.97
N ALA A 138 -10.31 -15.55 21.39
CA ALA A 138 -11.11 -14.52 20.73
C ALA A 138 -12.58 -14.62 21.12
N LEU A 139 -13.12 -13.57 21.72
CA LEU A 139 -14.50 -13.55 22.20
C LEU A 139 -15.48 -13.14 21.11
N TYR A 140 -16.29 -14.08 20.63
CA TYR A 140 -17.41 -13.82 19.73
C TYR A 140 -18.50 -14.91 19.81
N PRO A 141 -19.71 -14.67 19.24
CA PRO A 141 -20.76 -15.68 19.13
C PRO A 141 -20.36 -16.79 18.14
N ASP A 142 -19.90 -17.91 18.69
CA ASP A 142 -19.31 -19.04 17.95
C ASP A 142 -19.95 -20.39 18.33
N HIS A 143 -21.04 -20.36 19.10
CA HIS A 143 -21.76 -21.53 19.61
C HIS A 143 -20.95 -22.45 20.54
N THR A 144 -19.90 -21.93 21.19
CA THR A 144 -19.12 -22.66 22.20
C THR A 144 -19.50 -22.26 23.62
N TRP A 145 -19.27 -23.16 24.60
CA TRP A 145 -19.69 -22.98 25.99
C TRP A 145 -18.67 -23.55 26.99
N GLY A 146 -18.78 -23.14 28.26
CA GLY A 146 -18.05 -23.75 29.36
C GLY A 146 -16.53 -23.62 29.24
N ARG A 147 -15.84 -24.76 29.09
CA ARG A 147 -14.36 -24.79 29.03
C ARG A 147 -13.80 -24.07 27.79
N GLN A 148 -14.52 -24.14 26.66
CA GLN A 148 -14.12 -23.51 25.39
C GLN A 148 -14.28 -21.99 25.36
N LYS A 149 -14.71 -21.38 26.48
CA LYS A 149 -14.83 -19.93 26.64
C LYS A 149 -13.85 -19.35 27.67
N LYS A 150 -12.97 -20.19 28.24
CA LYS A 150 -12.00 -19.76 29.25
C LYS A 150 -10.79 -19.04 28.65
N ASP A 151 -10.47 -19.34 27.39
CA ASP A 151 -9.41 -18.71 26.61
C ASP A 151 -9.82 -17.32 26.09
N ASP A 152 -11.12 -17.13 25.84
CA ASP A 152 -11.71 -15.91 25.29
C ASP A 152 -11.74 -14.70 26.24
N GLY A 153 -11.29 -14.86 27.48
CA GLY A 153 -11.23 -13.76 28.44
C GLY A 153 -10.52 -14.15 29.73
N VAL A 154 -9.18 -14.04 29.74
CA VAL A 154 -8.38 -14.28 30.95
C VAL A 154 -8.60 -13.13 31.91
N LYS A 155 -9.31 -13.37 33.02
CA LYS A 155 -9.66 -12.33 33.99
C LYS A 155 -8.44 -11.82 34.77
N PRO A 156 -8.50 -10.62 35.37
CA PRO A 156 -7.46 -10.13 36.27
C PRO A 156 -7.08 -11.16 37.34
N GLY A 157 -5.77 -11.37 37.53
CA GLY A 157 -5.18 -12.32 38.46
C GLY A 157 -5.21 -13.79 37.99
N GLN A 158 -5.88 -14.11 36.89
CA GLN A 158 -5.97 -15.48 36.39
C GLN A 158 -4.83 -15.83 35.42
N SER A 159 -4.66 -17.13 35.17
CA SER A 159 -3.71 -17.66 34.21
C SER A 159 -4.39 -18.64 33.28
N TYR A 160 -3.90 -18.70 32.04
CA TYR A 160 -4.36 -19.62 31.01
C TYR A 160 -3.16 -20.17 30.24
N THR A 161 -3.29 -21.34 29.61
CA THR A 161 -2.25 -21.88 28.72
C THR A 161 -2.86 -22.14 27.36
N TYR A 162 -2.37 -21.43 26.36
CA TYR A 162 -2.76 -21.59 24.97
C TYR A 162 -1.86 -22.65 24.32
N LYS A 163 -2.46 -23.56 23.55
CA LYS A 163 -1.76 -24.57 22.75
C LYS A 163 -1.97 -24.30 21.26
N TRP A 164 -0.88 -23.99 20.56
CA TRP A 164 -0.89 -23.71 19.13
C TRP A 164 0.06 -24.65 18.40
N SER A 165 -0.35 -25.16 17.25
CA SER A 165 0.48 -26.05 16.42
C SER A 165 0.80 -25.37 15.10
N ILE A 166 2.06 -25.42 14.66
CA ILE A 166 2.45 -24.93 13.33
C ILE A 166 2.39 -26.10 12.35
N THR A 167 1.24 -26.31 11.73
CA THR A 167 1.10 -27.37 10.71
C THR A 167 1.75 -26.95 9.39
N PRO A 168 2.05 -27.89 8.47
CA PRO A 168 2.59 -27.56 7.15
C PRO A 168 1.74 -26.54 6.37
N GLU A 169 0.41 -26.56 6.56
CA GLU A 169 -0.53 -25.65 5.90
C GLU A 169 -0.50 -24.22 6.48
N GLN A 170 -0.04 -24.07 7.73
CA GLN A 170 0.10 -22.76 8.41
C GLN A 170 1.53 -22.21 8.34
N GLY A 171 2.50 -23.06 7.99
CA GLY A 171 3.89 -22.69 7.81
C GLY A 171 4.16 -21.86 6.55
N PRO A 172 5.41 -21.42 6.36
CA PRO A 172 5.81 -20.76 5.12
C PRO A 172 5.62 -21.66 3.89
N GLY A 173 5.04 -21.09 2.84
CA GLY A 173 4.86 -21.76 1.55
C GLY A 173 6.18 -21.99 0.80
N PRO A 174 6.17 -22.75 -0.31
CA PRO A 174 7.38 -23.03 -1.08
C PRO A 174 8.08 -21.77 -1.59
N GLY A 175 7.32 -20.79 -2.09
CA GLY A 175 7.83 -19.50 -2.59
C GLY A 175 8.14 -18.47 -1.50
N ASP A 176 7.73 -18.72 -0.26
CA ASP A 176 8.03 -17.84 0.87
C ASP A 176 9.49 -17.99 1.32
N HIS A 177 9.98 -16.98 2.04
CA HIS A 177 11.22 -17.11 2.78
C HIS A 177 11.17 -18.23 3.83
N ASN A 178 12.33 -18.62 4.35
CA ASN A 178 12.44 -19.66 5.37
C ASN A 178 11.61 -19.35 6.62
N CYS A 179 11.55 -18.09 7.03
CA CYS A 179 10.74 -17.63 8.14
C CYS A 179 9.88 -16.45 7.70
N VAL A 180 8.62 -16.42 8.12
CA VAL A 180 7.63 -15.41 7.74
C VAL A 180 7.07 -14.67 8.95
N SER A 181 6.64 -13.44 8.74
CA SER A 181 6.02 -12.61 9.77
C SER A 181 4.58 -13.06 10.05
N ARG A 182 4.24 -13.29 11.32
CA ARG A 182 2.88 -13.37 11.87
C ARG A 182 2.79 -12.49 13.12
N ILE A 183 1.58 -12.30 13.62
CA ILE A 183 1.32 -11.52 14.84
C ILE A 183 0.48 -12.31 15.83
N TYR A 184 0.48 -11.85 17.07
CA TYR A 184 -0.53 -12.22 18.05
C TYR A 184 -0.97 -10.96 18.81
N HIS A 185 -2.22 -10.93 19.26
CA HIS A 185 -2.78 -9.79 19.97
C HIS A 185 -3.93 -10.22 20.90
N SER A 186 -4.39 -9.33 21.79
CA SER A 186 -5.61 -9.60 22.55
C SER A 186 -6.83 -9.34 21.66
N HIS A 187 -7.88 -10.12 21.88
CA HIS A 187 -9.07 -10.20 21.03
C HIS A 187 -10.36 -10.30 21.89
N PHE A 188 -10.35 -9.64 23.06
CA PHE A 188 -11.55 -9.46 23.88
C PHE A 188 -12.41 -8.32 23.29
N ASP A 189 -11.81 -7.14 23.16
CA ASP A 189 -12.29 -6.02 22.32
C ASP A 189 -11.10 -5.54 21.48
N THR A 190 -10.92 -6.15 20.30
CA THR A 190 -9.69 -6.05 19.51
C THR A 190 -9.26 -4.60 19.25
N VAL A 191 -10.20 -3.70 18.99
CA VAL A 191 -9.90 -2.29 18.71
C VAL A 191 -9.29 -1.63 19.94
N LYS A 192 -9.91 -1.80 21.11
CA LYS A 192 -9.41 -1.17 22.35
C LYS A 192 -8.17 -1.87 22.90
N ASP A 193 -8.11 -3.18 22.80
CA ASP A 193 -7.01 -4.00 23.30
C ASP A 193 -5.70 -3.67 22.58
N VAL A 194 -5.74 -3.61 21.24
CA VAL A 194 -4.57 -3.27 20.42
C VAL A 194 -4.17 -1.81 20.63
N ALA A 195 -5.13 -0.86 20.61
CA ALA A 195 -4.83 0.55 20.88
C ALA A 195 -4.18 0.75 22.26
N SER A 196 -4.58 -0.05 23.25
CA SER A 196 -4.01 -0.03 24.59
C SER A 196 -2.60 -0.63 24.67
N GLY A 197 -2.16 -1.42 23.67
CA GLY A 197 -0.78 -1.89 23.52
C GLY A 197 -0.58 -3.40 23.37
N LEU A 198 -1.65 -4.22 23.37
CA LEU A 198 -1.54 -5.69 23.36
C LEU A 198 -1.35 -6.28 21.96
N VAL A 199 -0.12 -6.18 21.46
CA VAL A 199 0.31 -6.78 20.19
C VAL A 199 1.76 -7.26 20.27
N GLY A 200 2.06 -8.39 19.64
CA GLY A 200 3.41 -8.94 19.51
C GLY A 200 3.57 -9.75 18.22
N SER A 201 4.77 -10.26 17.98
CA SER A 201 5.11 -10.97 16.74
C SER A 201 5.33 -12.45 16.96
N LEU A 202 4.77 -13.25 16.06
CA LEU A 202 5.00 -14.68 15.93
C LEU A 202 5.73 -14.92 14.62
N ILE A 203 6.92 -15.50 14.64
CA ILE A 203 7.69 -15.85 13.45
C ILE A 203 7.58 -17.36 13.24
N THR A 204 6.97 -17.75 12.12
CA THR A 204 6.86 -19.16 11.74
C THR A 204 7.88 -19.50 10.67
N CYS A 205 8.55 -20.63 10.82
CA CYS A 205 9.70 -21.02 10.01
C CYS A 205 9.53 -22.40 9.39
N LYS A 206 10.16 -22.64 8.24
CA LYS A 206 10.28 -23.97 7.65
C LYS A 206 11.08 -24.88 8.60
N LYS A 207 10.77 -26.17 8.59
CA LYS A 207 11.42 -27.16 9.45
C LYS A 207 12.95 -27.18 9.25
N GLY A 208 13.71 -27.18 10.34
CA GLY A 208 15.17 -27.27 10.34
C GLY A 208 15.92 -26.00 9.93
N THR A 209 15.25 -24.85 9.92
CA THR A 209 15.85 -23.55 9.56
C THR A 209 16.33 -22.75 10.75
N LEU A 210 15.83 -23.03 11.95
CA LEU A 210 16.26 -22.43 13.19
C LEU A 210 17.44 -23.21 13.80
N ASN A 211 18.40 -22.48 14.36
CA ASN A 211 19.39 -22.94 15.31
C ASN A 211 19.09 -22.23 16.65
N GLY A 212 18.44 -22.94 17.58
CA GLY A 212 17.84 -22.31 18.77
C GLY A 212 16.71 -21.36 18.41
N GLU A 213 16.88 -20.07 18.70
CA GLU A 213 15.94 -18.99 18.33
C GLU A 213 16.42 -18.18 17.09
N THR A 214 17.57 -18.53 16.49
CA THR A 214 18.13 -17.79 15.33
C THR A 214 17.91 -18.53 14.02
N GLU A 215 17.54 -17.83 12.95
CA GLU A 215 17.48 -18.42 11.61
C GLU A 215 18.91 -18.67 11.11
N LYS A 216 19.17 -19.86 10.56
CA LYS A 216 20.44 -20.18 9.93
C LYS A 216 20.71 -19.19 8.80
N ASP A 217 21.97 -18.80 8.63
CA ASP A 217 22.39 -17.90 7.56
C ASP A 217 21.82 -16.47 7.62
N ILE A 218 21.26 -16.06 8.75
CA ILE A 218 20.84 -14.68 9.01
C ILE A 218 21.66 -14.14 10.18
N ASP A 219 22.32 -12.99 9.97
CA ASP A 219 23.13 -12.32 10.99
C ASP A 219 22.23 -11.55 11.98
N HIS A 220 21.19 -10.87 11.48
CA HIS A 220 20.26 -10.09 12.29
C HIS A 220 18.80 -10.23 11.84
N SER A 221 17.89 -10.15 12.81
CA SER A 221 16.45 -10.11 12.57
C SER A 221 15.82 -8.97 13.36
N PHE A 222 15.05 -8.13 12.70
CA PHE A 222 14.33 -7.02 13.32
C PHE A 222 12.84 -7.15 13.07
N VAL A 223 12.03 -6.87 14.09
CA VAL A 223 10.57 -6.81 14.00
C VAL A 223 10.16 -5.34 14.13
N MET A 224 9.39 -4.84 13.16
CA MET A 224 8.90 -3.47 13.18
C MET A 224 7.43 -3.37 12.82
N MET A 225 6.67 -2.87 13.79
CA MET A 225 5.29 -2.46 13.67
C MET A 225 5.22 -1.01 13.22
N PHE A 226 4.48 -0.77 12.15
CA PHE A 226 4.04 0.57 11.74
C PHE A 226 2.59 0.73 12.16
N SER A 227 2.29 1.75 12.96
CA SER A 227 0.95 1.95 13.50
C SER A 227 0.70 3.41 13.86
N GLU A 228 -0.46 3.92 13.44
CA GLU A 228 -1.11 5.04 14.10
C GLU A 228 -1.78 4.50 15.37
N VAL A 229 -1.08 4.59 16.50
CA VAL A 229 -1.63 4.12 17.77
C VAL A 229 -2.64 5.16 18.27
N ASP A 230 -3.92 4.90 18.02
CA ASP A 230 -5.03 5.78 18.42
C ASP A 230 -5.36 5.62 19.91
N GLU A 231 -4.75 6.45 20.75
CA GLU A 231 -5.00 6.44 22.20
C GLU A 231 -6.43 6.87 22.54
N ASN A 232 -7.19 7.47 21.62
CA ASN A 232 -8.61 7.76 21.82
C ASN A 232 -9.45 6.48 21.89
N LYS A 233 -8.93 5.35 21.39
CA LYS A 233 -9.55 4.03 21.49
C LYS A 233 -9.01 3.20 22.65
N SER A 234 -7.96 3.64 23.33
CA SER A 234 -7.40 2.91 24.46
C SER A 234 -8.41 2.80 25.61
N TRP A 235 -8.40 1.66 26.32
CA TRP A 235 -9.08 1.47 27.59
C TRP A 235 -8.69 2.52 28.65
N TYR A 236 -7.53 3.15 28.51
CA TYR A 236 -6.94 4.04 29.51
C TYR A 236 -7.06 5.53 29.16
N LEU A 237 -7.81 5.91 28.12
CA LEU A 237 -7.97 7.31 27.71
C LEU A 237 -8.35 8.23 28.89
N ASP A 238 -9.36 7.84 29.66
CA ASP A 238 -9.89 8.67 30.75
C ASP A 238 -8.90 8.81 31.92
N GLU A 239 -8.17 7.74 32.22
CA GLU A 239 -7.08 7.76 33.20
C GLU A 239 -5.94 8.67 32.72
N ASN A 240 -5.61 8.62 31.43
CA ASN A 240 -4.58 9.45 30.82
C ASN A 240 -4.99 10.94 30.81
N ILE A 241 -6.24 11.27 30.47
CA ILE A 241 -6.77 12.63 30.54
C ILE A 241 -6.64 13.15 31.97
N LYS A 242 -7.13 12.40 32.96
CA LYS A 242 -7.11 12.81 34.37
C LYS A 242 -5.68 13.01 34.91
N THR A 243 -4.74 12.19 34.45
CA THR A 243 -3.35 12.20 34.93
C THR A 243 -2.52 13.31 34.27
N TYR A 244 -2.70 13.51 32.97
CA TYR A 244 -1.79 14.31 32.17
C TYR A 244 -2.36 15.64 31.67
N CYS A 245 -3.67 15.82 31.48
CA CYS A 245 -4.18 17.16 31.13
C CYS A 245 -4.14 18.10 32.35
N TYR A 246 -3.77 19.38 32.17
CA TYR A 246 -3.81 20.33 33.30
C TYR A 246 -5.24 20.73 33.70
N GLU A 247 -6.19 20.66 32.76
CA GLU A 247 -7.61 20.96 32.96
C GLU A 247 -8.50 19.81 32.42
N PRO A 248 -8.46 18.61 33.02
CA PRO A 248 -9.10 17.41 32.46
C PRO A 248 -10.62 17.56 32.27
N ASN A 249 -11.28 18.36 33.12
CA ASN A 249 -12.73 18.57 33.06
C ASN A 249 -13.18 19.43 31.86
N LYS A 250 -12.25 20.13 31.18
CA LYS A 250 -12.56 20.94 29.99
C LYS A 250 -12.26 20.22 28.68
N VAL A 251 -11.76 18.99 28.73
CA VAL A 251 -11.41 18.22 27.53
C VAL A 251 -12.67 17.78 26.80
N ASN A 252 -12.82 18.25 25.56
CA ASN A 252 -13.79 17.70 24.63
C ASN A 252 -13.18 16.52 23.84
N LYS A 253 -13.64 15.30 24.10
CA LYS A 253 -13.11 14.08 23.43
C LYS A 253 -13.47 13.99 21.94
N THR A 254 -14.39 14.82 21.44
CA THR A 254 -14.77 14.86 20.02
C THR A 254 -14.11 16.02 19.27
N ASP A 255 -13.32 16.85 19.95
CA ASP A 255 -12.55 17.92 19.32
C ASP A 255 -11.53 17.32 18.35
N PRO A 256 -11.53 17.70 17.06
CA PRO A 256 -10.63 17.13 16.07
C PRO A 256 -9.15 17.26 16.44
N ASP A 257 -8.75 18.40 17.02
CA ASP A 257 -7.36 18.63 17.38
C ASP A 257 -6.94 17.80 18.61
N PHE A 258 -7.85 17.56 19.56
CA PHE A 258 -7.62 16.61 20.66
C PHE A 258 -7.48 15.18 20.13
N VAL A 259 -8.40 14.75 19.27
CA VAL A 259 -8.36 13.41 18.67
C VAL A 259 -7.05 13.20 17.93
N GLU A 260 -6.65 14.17 17.09
CA GLU A 260 -5.41 14.10 16.33
C GLU A 260 -4.16 14.10 17.22
N SER A 261 -4.14 14.89 18.30
CA SER A 261 -3.01 14.89 19.24
C SER A 261 -2.74 13.55 19.92
N ASN A 262 -3.75 12.67 19.98
CA ASN A 262 -3.66 11.35 20.60
C ASN A 262 -3.42 10.22 19.59
N ARG A 263 -3.21 10.55 18.30
CA ARG A 263 -2.88 9.59 17.24
C ARG A 263 -1.38 9.52 17.06
N MET A 264 -0.79 8.50 17.67
CA MET A 264 0.67 8.38 17.77
C MET A 264 1.22 7.60 16.56
N HIS A 265 1.68 8.33 15.55
CA HIS A 265 2.23 7.82 14.29
C HIS A 265 3.61 7.17 14.49
N SER A 266 3.62 5.94 14.99
CA SER A 266 4.79 5.35 15.61
C SER A 266 5.40 4.17 14.84
N MET A 267 6.69 3.95 15.07
CA MET A 267 7.36 2.67 14.82
C MET A 267 7.69 1.99 16.14
N ASN A 268 7.12 0.80 16.39
CA ASN A 268 7.21 0.10 17.68
C ASN A 268 6.84 0.97 18.90
N GLY A 269 6.03 2.02 18.70
CA GLY A 269 5.69 2.98 19.76
C GLY A 269 6.62 4.18 19.91
N TYR A 270 7.55 4.43 18.99
CA TYR A 270 8.40 5.62 19.02
C TYR A 270 8.11 6.57 17.86
N LEU A 271 8.14 7.88 18.15
CA LEU A 271 7.95 8.96 17.18
C LEU A 271 9.23 9.79 17.01
N PHE A 272 9.31 10.56 15.92
CA PHE A 272 10.32 11.59 15.63
C PHE A 272 11.77 11.12 15.84
N GLY A 273 12.11 9.93 15.33
CA GLY A 273 13.46 9.38 15.39
C GLY A 273 13.87 8.79 16.74
N ASN A 274 12.95 8.62 17.70
CA ASN A 274 13.28 8.14 19.05
C ASN A 274 13.50 6.62 19.16
N LEU A 275 13.28 5.83 18.11
CA LEU A 275 13.47 4.38 18.10
C LEU A 275 14.96 4.01 18.27
N PRO A 276 15.37 3.29 19.34
CA PRO A 276 16.78 3.04 19.62
C PRO A 276 17.25 1.64 19.21
N GLY A 277 18.56 1.49 18.97
CA GLY A 277 19.24 0.18 19.03
C GLY A 277 19.18 -0.68 17.77
N ILE A 278 18.90 -0.10 16.61
CA ILE A 278 19.02 -0.81 15.33
C ILE A 278 20.43 -0.60 14.78
N THR A 279 21.25 -1.64 14.86
CA THR A 279 22.63 -1.61 14.40
C THR A 279 23.00 -2.94 13.76
N MET A 280 23.76 -2.88 12.68
CA MET A 280 24.26 -4.01 11.91
C MET A 280 25.62 -3.67 11.30
N CYS A 281 26.29 -4.65 10.73
CA CYS A 281 27.52 -4.51 9.97
C CYS A 281 27.25 -4.51 8.46
N MET A 282 28.11 -3.82 7.71
CA MET A 282 28.15 -3.98 6.26
C MET A 282 28.37 -5.46 5.90
N GLU A 283 27.66 -5.95 4.89
CA GLU A 283 27.56 -7.36 4.46
C GLU A 283 26.76 -8.30 5.38
N ASP A 284 26.13 -7.79 6.43
CA ASP A 284 25.19 -8.60 7.22
C ASP A 284 23.96 -8.97 6.39
N ARG A 285 23.55 -10.23 6.56
CA ARG A 285 22.28 -10.77 6.06
C ARG A 285 21.21 -10.49 7.09
N VAL A 286 20.26 -9.64 6.73
CA VAL A 286 19.26 -9.08 7.65
C VAL A 286 17.87 -9.48 7.20
N LYS A 287 17.10 -10.01 8.14
CA LYS A 287 15.65 -10.22 7.99
C LYS A 287 14.89 -9.09 8.68
N TRP A 288 14.02 -8.43 7.94
CA TRP A 288 13.06 -7.49 8.49
C TRP A 288 11.67 -8.11 8.45
N TYR A 289 11.03 -8.19 9.61
CA TYR A 289 9.65 -8.60 9.77
C TYR A 289 8.81 -7.37 10.06
N PHE A 290 8.12 -6.91 9.03
CA PHE A 290 7.25 -5.76 9.06
C PHE A 290 5.81 -6.19 9.29
N PHE A 291 5.07 -5.40 10.06
CA PHE A 291 3.62 -5.50 10.06
C PHE A 291 2.96 -4.16 10.31
N GLY A 292 1.80 -3.95 9.69
CA GLY A 292 0.94 -2.81 9.94
C GLY A 292 -0.18 -3.19 10.90
N ILE A 293 -0.60 -2.29 11.78
CA ILE A 293 -1.81 -2.49 12.59
C ILE A 293 -2.42 -1.11 12.91
N GLY A 294 -3.74 -1.03 12.95
CA GLY A 294 -4.43 0.25 13.13
C GLY A 294 -5.79 0.26 12.43
N ASP A 295 -6.25 1.45 12.05
CA ASP A 295 -7.54 1.68 11.40
C ASP A 295 -7.39 2.10 9.91
N ILE A 296 -8.39 2.79 9.36
CA ILE A 296 -8.39 3.25 7.97
C ILE A 296 -7.27 4.25 7.62
N TYR A 297 -6.65 4.89 8.61
CA TYR A 297 -5.52 5.79 8.44
C TYR A 297 -4.17 5.05 8.52
N GLY A 298 -4.15 3.83 9.10
CA GLY A 298 -2.97 2.96 9.25
C GLY A 298 -2.44 2.32 7.96
N LYS A 299 -2.22 3.11 6.92
CA LYS A 299 -1.66 2.70 5.63
C LYS A 299 -0.25 3.28 5.48
N HIS A 300 0.77 2.44 5.39
CA HIS A 300 2.16 2.87 5.49
C HIS A 300 2.95 2.48 4.25
N SER A 301 3.91 3.33 3.87
CA SER A 301 4.92 3.04 2.84
C SER A 301 6.30 3.06 3.45
N ILE A 302 6.84 1.89 3.77
CA ILE A 302 8.13 1.77 4.41
C ILE A 302 9.22 2.01 3.37
N PHE A 303 10.12 2.96 3.63
CA PHE A 303 11.32 3.17 2.82
C PHE A 303 12.58 3.05 3.67
N LEU A 304 13.48 2.15 3.27
CA LEU A 304 14.79 1.98 3.89
C LEU A 304 15.81 2.77 3.08
N HIS A 305 16.18 3.96 3.56
CA HIS A 305 17.04 4.88 2.79
C HIS A 305 18.38 4.22 2.45
N GLY A 306 18.79 4.36 1.19
CA GLY A 306 20.06 3.83 0.67
C GLY A 306 20.14 2.31 0.55
N GLN A 307 19.07 1.58 0.87
CA GLN A 307 19.00 0.12 0.77
C GLN A 307 17.91 -0.29 -0.22
N THR A 308 18.06 -1.50 -0.76
CA THR A 308 16.99 -2.20 -1.45
C THR A 308 16.85 -3.58 -0.82
N VAL A 309 15.66 -4.15 -0.90
CA VAL A 309 15.33 -5.41 -0.26
C VAL A 309 14.79 -6.41 -1.28
N ASN A 310 14.90 -7.68 -0.96
CA ASN A 310 14.24 -8.76 -1.67
C ASN A 310 12.92 -9.09 -0.95
N TYR A 311 11.82 -8.96 -1.68
CA TYR A 311 10.47 -9.28 -1.24
C TYR A 311 9.89 -10.32 -2.18
N LEU A 312 9.64 -11.54 -1.69
CA LEU A 312 9.10 -12.66 -2.47
C LEU A 312 9.85 -12.90 -3.79
N GLY A 313 11.19 -12.83 -3.77
CA GLY A 313 12.01 -13.00 -4.97
C GLY A 313 12.10 -11.77 -5.87
N HIS A 314 11.41 -10.67 -5.57
CA HIS A 314 11.43 -9.42 -6.33
C HIS A 314 12.26 -8.34 -5.64
N ARG A 315 12.96 -7.51 -6.42
CA ARG A 315 13.71 -6.37 -5.88
C ARG A 315 12.78 -5.16 -5.72
N VAL A 316 12.73 -4.65 -4.50
CA VAL A 316 11.96 -3.45 -4.13
C VAL A 316 12.77 -2.55 -3.20
N ASP A 317 12.35 -1.31 -3.02
CA ASP A 317 12.93 -0.38 -2.03
C ASP A 317 11.87 0.20 -1.09
N THR A 318 10.61 0.23 -1.54
CA THR A 318 9.44 0.57 -0.74
C THR A 318 8.47 -0.59 -0.58
N LEU A 319 7.78 -0.62 0.56
CA LEU A 319 6.80 -1.67 0.90
C LEU A 319 5.52 -1.05 1.46
N SER A 320 4.37 -1.51 0.97
CA SER A 320 3.08 -1.14 1.56
C SER A 320 2.72 -2.00 2.75
N LEU A 321 2.22 -1.38 3.82
CA LEU A 321 1.56 -2.05 4.93
C LEU A 321 0.19 -1.43 5.17
N PHE A 322 -0.82 -2.27 5.36
CA PHE A 322 -2.16 -1.90 5.80
C PHE A 322 -2.43 -2.55 7.17
N PRO A 323 -3.58 -2.27 7.82
CA PRO A 323 -3.92 -2.95 9.06
C PRO A 323 -3.86 -4.47 8.93
N ALA A 324 -3.11 -5.11 9.82
CA ALA A 324 -2.78 -6.53 9.85
C ALA A 324 -2.04 -7.08 8.60
N SER A 325 -1.46 -6.21 7.75
CA SER A 325 -0.52 -6.66 6.72
C SER A 325 0.77 -7.15 7.38
N MET A 326 1.26 -8.32 6.96
CA MET A 326 2.47 -8.94 7.49
C MET A 326 3.41 -9.21 6.33
N VAL A 327 4.60 -8.63 6.38
CA VAL A 327 5.58 -8.67 5.29
C VAL A 327 6.94 -9.00 5.87
N ASP A 328 7.66 -9.91 5.23
CA ASP A 328 9.06 -10.18 5.56
C ASP A 328 9.95 -9.98 4.34
N VAL A 329 11.10 -9.33 4.57
CA VAL A 329 12.05 -9.04 3.51
C VAL A 329 13.46 -9.40 3.91
N TYR A 330 14.25 -9.73 2.90
CA TYR A 330 15.66 -10.01 3.03
C TYR A 330 16.49 -8.84 2.51
N MET A 331 17.48 -8.43 3.29
CA MET A 331 18.39 -7.34 2.97
C MET A 331 19.83 -7.80 3.21
N VAL A 332 20.76 -7.37 2.35
CA VAL A 332 22.18 -7.38 2.68
C VAL A 332 22.57 -5.94 2.96
N ALA A 333 23.05 -5.65 4.17
CA ALA A 333 23.38 -4.29 4.58
C ALA A 333 24.56 -3.75 3.78
N LYS A 334 24.37 -2.64 3.06
CA LYS A 334 25.42 -1.97 2.26
C LYS A 334 25.60 -0.52 2.70
N SER A 335 26.70 0.10 2.29
CA SER A 335 27.00 1.52 2.51
C SER A 335 27.05 1.90 4.00
N VAL A 336 28.26 1.94 4.56
CA VAL A 336 28.51 2.34 5.95
C VAL A 336 27.95 3.73 6.23
N GLY A 337 27.25 3.88 7.36
CA GLY A 337 26.61 5.14 7.75
C GLY A 337 25.39 4.94 8.65
N GLU A 338 24.82 6.05 9.08
CA GLU A 338 23.53 6.11 9.76
C GLU A 338 22.44 6.47 8.76
N TRP A 339 21.43 5.63 8.63
CA TRP A 339 20.40 5.70 7.60
C TRP A 339 19.02 5.83 8.22
N MET A 340 18.13 6.53 7.52
CA MET A 340 16.74 6.64 7.92
C MET A 340 15.92 5.43 7.45
N ILE A 341 14.99 5.00 8.29
CA ILE A 341 13.80 4.30 7.87
C ILE A 341 12.58 5.15 8.18
N SER A 342 11.69 5.32 7.21
CA SER A 342 10.54 6.20 7.35
C SER A 342 9.31 5.66 6.65
N CYS A 343 8.14 6.11 7.10
CA CYS A 343 6.92 6.03 6.32
C CYS A 343 6.86 7.20 5.34
N GLN A 344 6.56 6.93 4.07
CA GLN A 344 6.59 7.90 2.97
C GLN A 344 5.20 8.47 2.60
N VAL A 345 4.24 8.27 3.50
CA VAL A 345 2.94 8.93 3.46
C VAL A 345 3.11 10.31 4.08
N ASN A 346 2.76 11.38 3.35
CA ASN A 346 3.02 12.77 3.75
C ASN A 346 2.62 13.06 5.20
N LYS A 347 1.36 12.79 5.58
CA LYS A 347 0.88 13.04 6.95
C LYS A 347 1.66 12.25 8.00
N HIS A 348 1.99 10.99 7.70
CA HIS A 348 2.69 10.12 8.66
C HIS A 348 4.14 10.55 8.87
N VAL A 349 4.83 11.01 7.82
CA VAL A 349 6.21 11.50 7.95
C VAL A 349 6.25 12.79 8.77
N ASP A 350 5.32 13.72 8.50
CA ASP A 350 5.18 14.98 9.24
C ASP A 350 4.77 14.75 10.70
N ALA A 351 3.97 13.71 10.96
CA ALA A 351 3.59 13.29 12.30
C ALA A 351 4.68 12.47 13.04
N GLY A 352 5.86 12.29 12.43
CA GLY A 352 7.04 11.75 13.09
C GLY A 352 7.27 10.26 12.92
N MET A 353 6.68 9.61 11.90
CA MET A 353 6.92 8.18 11.62
C MET A 353 8.27 7.95 10.92
N GLN A 354 9.35 8.24 11.65
CA GLN A 354 10.75 8.18 11.20
C GLN A 354 11.65 7.60 12.30
N ALA A 355 12.68 6.84 11.90
CA ALA A 355 13.64 6.18 12.78
C ALA A 355 14.98 6.00 12.05
N TYR A 356 15.98 5.53 12.78
CA TYR A 356 17.35 5.36 12.28
C TYR A 356 17.82 3.93 12.44
N PHE A 357 18.68 3.50 11.52
CA PHE A 357 19.49 2.30 11.65
C PHE A 357 20.95 2.60 11.27
N LYS A 358 21.88 1.95 11.96
CA LYS A 358 23.31 2.17 11.77
C LYS A 358 23.97 0.96 11.12
N ILE A 359 24.70 1.19 10.04
CA ILE A 359 25.54 0.20 9.36
C ILE A 359 27.00 0.54 9.67
N ASN A 360 27.68 -0.34 10.41
CA ASN A 360 29.08 -0.20 10.77
C ASN A 360 30.01 -0.91 9.77
N ASP A 361 31.24 -0.43 9.65
CA ASP A 361 32.30 -1.16 8.97
C ASP A 361 32.92 -2.20 9.92
N CYS A 362 32.47 -3.45 9.80
CA CYS A 362 33.00 -4.58 10.58
C CYS A 362 34.05 -5.39 9.80
N LYS A 363 34.64 -4.81 8.74
CA LYS A 363 35.70 -5.41 7.93
C LYS A 363 35.34 -6.76 7.28
N LYS A 364 34.05 -7.00 7.02
CA LYS A 364 33.58 -8.12 6.20
C LYS A 364 33.93 -7.88 4.71
N PRO A 365 34.32 -8.92 3.95
CA PRO A 365 34.70 -8.76 2.55
C PRO A 365 33.49 -8.39 1.69
N SER A 366 33.60 -7.31 0.91
CA SER A 366 32.52 -6.89 0.01
C SER A 366 32.34 -7.84 -1.16
N THR A 367 31.09 -8.16 -1.44
CA THR A 367 30.68 -9.03 -2.55
C THR A 367 30.38 -8.26 -3.85
N ASP A 368 30.39 -6.93 -3.81
CA ASP A 368 29.93 -6.11 -4.93
C ASP A 368 31.06 -5.83 -5.94
N LYS A 369 30.81 -6.17 -7.22
CA LYS A 369 31.71 -5.87 -8.33
C LYS A 369 31.10 -4.76 -9.20
N VAL A 370 31.33 -3.49 -8.86
CA VAL A 370 31.00 -2.38 -9.76
C VAL A 370 32.25 -2.04 -10.58
N SER A 371 32.24 -2.32 -11.89
CA SER A 371 33.37 -1.96 -12.75
C SER A 371 33.40 -0.46 -13.06
N GLY A 372 32.27 0.25 -12.92
CA GLY A 372 32.18 1.72 -13.03
C GLY A 372 32.55 2.29 -14.40
N THR A 373 32.74 1.45 -15.42
CA THR A 373 33.35 1.86 -16.69
C THR A 373 32.42 2.65 -17.60
N LYS A 374 31.10 2.57 -17.39
CA LYS A 374 30.11 3.28 -18.19
C LYS A 374 29.30 4.22 -17.30
N VAL A 375 29.40 5.52 -17.60
CA VAL A 375 28.76 6.60 -16.86
C VAL A 375 27.64 7.20 -17.71
N ARG A 376 26.46 7.35 -17.13
CA ARG A 376 25.35 8.13 -17.70
C ARG A 376 25.25 9.45 -16.97
N HIS A 377 25.44 10.55 -17.68
CA HIS A 377 25.44 11.89 -17.09
C HIS A 377 24.21 12.67 -17.54
N TYR A 378 23.43 13.14 -16.56
CA TYR A 378 22.26 13.98 -16.74
C TYR A 378 22.52 15.38 -16.19
N PHE A 379 22.00 16.40 -16.88
CA PHE A 379 22.02 17.79 -16.42
C PHE A 379 20.57 18.19 -16.16
N ILE A 380 20.21 18.37 -14.88
CA ILE A 380 18.81 18.61 -14.47
C ILE A 380 18.76 19.93 -13.71
N ALA A 381 17.80 20.79 -14.00
CA ALA A 381 17.52 21.96 -13.18
C ALA A 381 16.10 21.88 -12.61
N ALA A 382 15.93 22.39 -11.40
CA ALA A 382 14.61 22.70 -10.85
C ALA A 382 14.28 24.16 -11.22
N GLU A 383 13.15 24.36 -11.88
CA GLU A 383 12.69 25.69 -12.30
C GLU A 383 11.19 25.90 -12.07
N GLU A 384 10.80 27.17 -11.98
CA GLU A 384 9.44 27.60 -11.74
C GLU A 384 8.63 27.64 -13.05
N GLU A 385 7.47 26.99 -13.09
CA GLU A 385 6.59 26.97 -14.25
C GLU A 385 5.12 27.11 -13.85
N LEU A 386 4.35 27.79 -14.70
CA LEU A 386 2.90 27.85 -14.56
C LEU A 386 2.29 26.56 -15.11
N TRP A 387 1.70 25.76 -14.23
CA TRP A 387 1.10 24.48 -14.56
C TRP A 387 -0.42 24.59 -14.65
N ASN A 388 -0.98 24.15 -15.78
CA ASN A 388 -2.43 24.05 -15.98
C ASN A 388 -2.86 22.58 -15.97
N TYR A 389 -3.67 22.19 -14.98
CA TYR A 389 -4.14 20.82 -14.80
C TYR A 389 -5.15 20.37 -15.85
N GLY A 390 -5.82 21.31 -16.53
CA GLY A 390 -6.85 21.07 -17.53
C GLY A 390 -6.71 21.99 -18.74
N PRO A 391 -5.64 21.85 -19.55
CA PRO A 391 -5.31 22.76 -20.64
C PRO A 391 -6.40 22.93 -21.69
N SER A 392 -7.24 21.92 -21.95
CA SER A 392 -8.35 22.05 -22.91
C SER A 392 -9.53 22.88 -22.39
N GLY A 393 -9.62 23.11 -21.07
CA GLY A 393 -10.80 23.69 -20.44
C GLY A 393 -12.04 22.79 -20.47
N ILE A 394 -11.92 21.54 -20.94
CA ILE A 394 -13.04 20.61 -21.15
C ILE A 394 -12.75 19.28 -20.43
N ASN A 395 -13.80 18.68 -19.87
CA ASN A 395 -13.77 17.30 -19.43
C ASN A 395 -14.00 16.38 -20.64
N ILE A 396 -12.96 15.70 -21.10
CA ILE A 396 -12.96 14.92 -22.35
C ILE A 396 -13.97 13.75 -22.29
N PHE A 397 -14.31 13.25 -21.10
CA PHE A 397 -15.28 12.16 -20.94
C PHE A 397 -16.73 12.62 -21.11
N THR A 398 -17.04 13.87 -20.81
CA THR A 398 -18.42 14.39 -20.83
C THR A 398 -18.66 15.44 -21.92
N GLY A 399 -17.60 16.00 -22.50
CA GLY A 399 -17.66 17.11 -23.45
C GLY A 399 -18.07 18.45 -22.83
N LYS A 400 -18.22 18.53 -21.50
CA LYS A 400 -18.61 19.76 -20.79
C LYS A 400 -17.37 20.59 -20.40
N ASN A 401 -17.56 21.91 -20.31
CA ASN A 401 -16.55 22.81 -19.78
C ASN A 401 -16.23 22.45 -18.31
N LEU A 402 -14.96 22.54 -17.91
CA LEU A 402 -14.50 22.25 -16.56
C LEU A 402 -15.14 23.17 -15.51
N THR A 403 -15.52 24.39 -15.88
CA THR A 403 -16.20 25.37 -15.00
C THR A 403 -17.73 25.37 -15.16
N ALA A 404 -18.32 24.33 -15.74
CA ALA A 404 -19.77 24.27 -15.92
C ALA A 404 -20.49 24.18 -14.56
N PRO A 405 -21.50 25.03 -14.27
CA PRO A 405 -22.20 25.02 -12.98
C PRO A 405 -22.80 23.66 -12.62
N GLY A 406 -22.55 23.21 -11.39
CA GLY A 406 -23.01 21.92 -10.85
C GLY A 406 -22.28 20.70 -11.41
N SER A 407 -21.18 20.89 -12.15
CA SER A 407 -20.35 19.79 -12.65
C SER A 407 -19.37 19.28 -11.59
N GLU A 408 -18.92 18.03 -11.73
CA GLU A 408 -17.93 17.44 -10.81
C GLU A 408 -16.56 18.16 -10.85
N SER A 409 -16.25 18.83 -11.96
CA SER A 409 -14.99 19.57 -12.16
C SER A 409 -15.03 21.00 -11.64
N GLU A 410 -16.22 21.61 -11.53
CA GLU A 410 -16.36 23.03 -11.16
C GLU A 410 -15.61 23.43 -9.88
N PRO A 411 -15.68 22.68 -8.77
CA PRO A 411 -15.04 23.07 -7.51
C PRO A 411 -13.51 23.28 -7.61
N TYR A 412 -12.85 22.65 -8.59
CA TYR A 412 -11.40 22.66 -8.77
C TYR A 412 -10.93 23.70 -9.80
N PHE A 413 -11.81 24.07 -10.74
CA PHE A 413 -11.45 24.91 -11.88
C PHE A 413 -12.02 26.32 -11.82
N VAL A 414 -13.07 26.55 -11.02
CA VAL A 414 -13.68 27.87 -10.88
C VAL A 414 -12.71 28.86 -10.25
N ARG A 415 -12.58 30.04 -10.86
CA ARG A 415 -11.91 31.20 -10.25
C ARG A 415 -12.95 32.06 -9.57
N GLY A 416 -12.61 32.59 -8.40
CA GLY A 416 -13.52 33.43 -7.62
C GLY A 416 -12.77 34.29 -6.60
N PRO A 417 -13.49 35.08 -5.78
CA PRO A 417 -12.85 35.94 -4.78
C PRO A 417 -11.88 35.19 -3.87
N SER A 418 -12.25 33.98 -3.44
CA SER A 418 -11.46 33.11 -2.57
C SER A 418 -11.08 31.78 -3.22
N ARG A 419 -10.90 31.71 -4.56
CA ARG A 419 -10.57 30.47 -5.29
C ARG A 419 -9.50 30.71 -6.36
N ILE A 420 -8.49 29.83 -6.40
CA ILE A 420 -7.33 29.89 -7.32
C ILE A 420 -7.70 29.38 -8.73
N GLY A 421 -8.51 28.33 -8.81
CA GLY A 421 -8.88 27.66 -10.07
C GLY A 421 -7.87 26.59 -10.49
N GLY A 422 -7.79 26.28 -11.79
CA GLY A 422 -7.01 25.13 -12.30
C GLY A 422 -5.56 25.40 -12.72
N THR A 423 -4.98 26.54 -12.38
CA THR A 423 -3.61 26.92 -12.80
C THR A 423 -2.79 27.38 -11.60
N TYR A 424 -1.60 26.80 -11.42
CA TYR A 424 -0.75 27.01 -10.25
C TYR A 424 0.71 27.23 -10.68
N GLN A 425 1.42 28.09 -9.96
CA GLN A 425 2.88 28.14 -9.97
C GLN A 425 3.41 26.88 -9.29
N LYS A 426 4.32 26.19 -9.97
CA LYS A 426 4.91 24.92 -9.54
C LYS A 426 6.41 24.87 -9.83
N TYR A 427 7.10 23.91 -9.22
CA TYR A 427 8.46 23.54 -9.56
C TYR A 427 8.46 22.30 -10.45
N LEU A 428 9.29 22.30 -11.49
CA LEU A 428 9.50 21.13 -12.36
C LEU A 428 10.99 20.84 -12.53
N TYR A 429 11.33 19.55 -12.58
CA TYR A 429 12.64 19.10 -13.04
C TYR A 429 12.71 19.13 -14.57
N LYS A 430 13.75 19.74 -15.13
CA LYS A 430 13.95 19.85 -16.57
C LYS A 430 15.35 19.43 -16.97
N GLU A 431 15.45 18.70 -18.07
CA GLU A 431 16.73 18.22 -18.60
C GLU A 431 17.39 19.27 -19.51
N TYR A 432 18.70 19.38 -19.38
CA TYR A 432 19.58 20.22 -20.18
C TYR A 432 20.61 19.36 -20.89
N THR A 433 21.22 19.93 -21.93
CA THR A 433 22.18 19.22 -22.78
C THR A 433 23.57 19.11 -22.16
N ASP A 434 23.95 20.06 -21.30
CA ASP A 434 25.27 20.14 -20.68
C ASP A 434 25.26 20.97 -19.38
N ASP A 435 26.43 21.12 -18.74
CA ASP A 435 26.63 21.87 -17.50
C ASP A 435 26.51 23.40 -17.67
N THR A 436 26.33 23.93 -18.89
CA THR A 436 26.06 25.37 -19.05
C THR A 436 24.64 25.72 -18.64
N PHE A 437 23.72 24.75 -18.69
CA PHE A 437 22.28 24.94 -18.49
C PHE A 437 21.67 26.03 -19.40
N LEU A 438 22.26 26.28 -20.57
CA LEU A 438 21.74 27.27 -21.53
C LEU A 438 20.70 26.64 -22.47
N THR A 439 20.94 25.42 -22.94
CA THR A 439 20.07 24.74 -23.90
C THR A 439 19.27 23.61 -23.24
N ARG A 440 17.96 23.83 -23.08
CA ARG A 440 17.01 22.80 -22.64
C ARG A 440 16.96 21.66 -23.65
N LYS A 441 16.99 20.42 -23.17
CA LYS A 441 16.78 19.25 -24.02
C LYS A 441 15.29 19.13 -24.34
N ARG A 442 14.94 19.17 -25.63
CA ARG A 442 13.54 19.09 -26.06
C ARG A 442 13.01 17.67 -25.83
N ARG A 443 11.87 17.56 -25.15
CA ARG A 443 11.12 16.29 -25.04
C ARG A 443 10.75 15.78 -26.43
N LEU A 444 10.88 14.47 -26.61
CA LEU A 444 10.42 13.78 -27.80
C LEU A 444 8.88 13.67 -27.79
N PRO A 445 8.23 13.49 -28.96
CA PRO A 445 6.78 13.24 -29.01
C PRO A 445 6.33 12.07 -28.14
N GLU A 446 7.21 11.10 -27.93
CA GLU A 446 6.95 9.91 -27.12
C GLU A 446 6.99 10.18 -25.61
N GLU A 447 7.57 11.31 -25.20
CA GLU A 447 7.71 11.78 -23.83
C GLU A 447 6.67 12.85 -23.48
N GLU A 448 5.78 13.20 -24.42
CA GLU A 448 4.73 14.20 -24.22
C GLU A 448 3.85 13.86 -23.00
N HIS A 449 3.57 12.56 -22.81
CA HIS A 449 2.80 12.04 -21.70
C HIS A 449 3.42 12.32 -20.32
N LEU A 450 4.72 12.61 -20.21
CA LEU A 450 5.37 12.84 -18.91
C LEU A 450 4.75 14.04 -18.16
N GLY A 451 4.15 14.99 -18.88
CA GLY A 451 3.46 16.13 -18.26
C GLY A 451 4.37 16.86 -17.27
N LEU A 452 3.93 16.92 -16.01
CA LEU A 452 4.64 17.62 -14.94
C LEU A 452 5.96 16.93 -14.54
N LEU A 453 6.10 15.62 -14.78
CA LEU A 453 7.23 14.83 -14.32
C LEU A 453 8.58 15.33 -14.84
N GLY A 454 9.62 15.13 -14.04
CA GLY A 454 11.01 15.28 -14.48
C GLY A 454 11.39 14.33 -15.64
N PRO A 455 12.58 14.52 -16.23
CA PRO A 455 13.11 13.58 -17.23
C PRO A 455 13.32 12.18 -16.65
N VAL A 456 13.27 11.16 -17.51
CA VAL A 456 13.51 9.77 -17.12
C VAL A 456 15.00 9.53 -16.90
N ILE A 457 15.40 9.19 -15.67
CA ILE A 457 16.75 8.72 -15.37
C ILE A 457 16.78 7.21 -15.57
N ALA A 458 17.67 6.71 -16.43
CA ALA A 458 17.78 5.29 -16.75
C ALA A 458 19.20 4.79 -16.52
N VAL A 459 19.34 3.60 -15.94
CA VAL A 459 20.65 2.99 -15.66
C VAL A 459 20.60 1.48 -15.84
N GLU A 460 21.68 0.89 -16.38
CA GLU A 460 21.86 -0.55 -16.38
C GLU A 460 22.70 -1.01 -15.18
N VAL A 461 22.47 -2.25 -14.73
CA VAL A 461 23.31 -2.91 -13.73
C VAL A 461 24.78 -2.91 -14.17
N GLY A 462 25.64 -2.43 -13.27
CA GLY A 462 27.08 -2.23 -13.46
C GLY A 462 27.49 -0.81 -13.86
N GLU A 463 26.53 0.06 -14.20
CA GLU A 463 26.78 1.45 -14.58
C GLU A 463 26.77 2.42 -13.39
N THR A 464 27.24 3.63 -13.63
CA THR A 464 27.18 4.78 -12.70
C THR A 464 26.33 5.89 -13.32
N VAL A 465 25.48 6.50 -12.52
CA VAL A 465 24.69 7.69 -12.89
C VAL A 465 25.32 8.91 -12.26
N LYS A 466 25.58 9.93 -13.06
CA LYS A 466 25.91 11.28 -12.59
C LYS A 466 24.76 12.21 -12.89
N VAL A 467 24.35 13.01 -11.91
CA VAL A 467 23.33 14.05 -12.10
C VAL A 467 23.91 15.36 -11.63
N THR A 468 24.26 16.24 -12.58
CA THR A 468 24.56 17.63 -12.23
C THR A 468 23.24 18.38 -12.10
N PHE A 469 22.91 18.76 -10.87
CA PHE A 469 21.72 19.49 -10.52
C PHE A 469 22.01 20.98 -10.38
N LEU A 470 21.19 21.83 -10.98
CA LEU A 470 21.19 23.29 -10.78
C LEU A 470 19.86 23.72 -10.14
N ASN A 471 19.93 24.35 -8.98
CA ASN A 471 18.76 24.96 -8.37
C ASN A 471 18.51 26.36 -8.97
N ARG A 472 17.42 26.53 -9.74
CA ARG A 472 16.97 27.85 -10.23
C ARG A 472 15.74 28.38 -9.49
N GLY A 473 15.27 27.67 -8.46
CA GLY A 473 14.16 28.10 -7.63
C GLY A 473 14.57 29.06 -6.52
N GLY A 474 13.57 29.57 -5.78
CA GLY A 474 13.76 30.42 -4.61
C GLY A 474 13.98 29.71 -3.27
N HIS A 475 13.93 28.37 -3.26
CA HIS A 475 14.06 27.54 -2.05
C HIS A 475 15.21 26.55 -2.20
N SER A 476 15.84 26.13 -1.10
CA SER A 476 16.85 25.06 -1.13
C SER A 476 16.19 23.72 -1.48
N MET A 477 16.83 22.95 -2.37
CA MET A 477 16.28 21.72 -2.97
C MET A 477 17.34 20.63 -3.09
N SER A 478 16.93 19.40 -3.41
CA SER A 478 17.85 18.28 -3.64
C SER A 478 17.30 17.29 -4.67
N ILE A 479 18.04 16.20 -4.91
CA ILE A 479 17.54 15.04 -5.64
C ILE A 479 17.86 13.78 -4.83
N GLN A 480 16.82 13.16 -4.27
CA GLN A 480 16.84 11.88 -3.60
C GLN A 480 16.36 10.79 -4.57
N PRO A 481 17.21 9.81 -4.94
CA PRO A 481 16.81 8.73 -5.82
C PRO A 481 16.24 7.51 -5.07
N HIS A 482 15.40 6.75 -5.77
CA HIS A 482 14.99 5.39 -5.42
C HIS A 482 15.77 4.35 -6.24
N GLY A 483 15.87 3.12 -5.71
CA GLY A 483 16.38 1.96 -6.45
C GLY A 483 17.87 1.96 -6.83
N VAL A 484 18.68 2.93 -6.41
CA VAL A 484 20.13 2.96 -6.65
C VAL A 484 20.92 3.11 -5.37
N ARG A 485 22.20 2.76 -5.44
CA ARG A 485 23.12 2.90 -4.31
C ARG A 485 23.85 4.23 -4.36
N PHE A 486 23.87 4.92 -3.22
CA PHE A 486 24.59 6.17 -3.01
C PHE A 486 25.34 6.14 -1.68
N THR A 487 26.39 6.96 -1.59
CA THR A 487 27.11 7.21 -0.33
C THR A 487 26.37 8.29 0.47
N LYS A 488 26.68 8.42 1.76
CA LYS A 488 26.14 9.52 2.60
C LYS A 488 26.39 10.90 2.01
N SER A 489 27.52 11.12 1.33
CA SER A 489 27.83 12.40 0.68
C SER A 489 27.00 12.71 -0.59
N ASN A 490 26.20 11.76 -1.06
CA ASN A 490 25.36 11.86 -2.26
C ASN A 490 23.87 11.64 -1.94
N GLU A 491 23.51 11.64 -0.66
CA GLU A 491 22.11 11.51 -0.21
C GLU A 491 21.38 12.85 -0.37
N GLY A 492 20.19 12.80 -0.96
CA GLY A 492 19.36 13.98 -1.20
C GLY A 492 18.42 14.31 -0.05
N SER A 493 18.16 13.38 0.87
CA SER A 493 17.28 13.62 2.02
C SER A 493 17.97 14.38 3.15
N ASN A 494 17.32 15.43 3.64
CA ASN A 494 17.84 16.25 4.73
C ASN A 494 17.29 15.78 6.08
N TYR A 495 18.15 15.17 6.89
CA TYR A 495 17.84 14.83 8.27
C TYR A 495 19.13 14.85 9.09
N MET A 496 19.01 15.15 10.39
CA MET A 496 20.17 15.05 11.26
C MET A 496 20.57 13.60 11.46
N THR A 497 21.87 13.37 11.30
CA THR A 497 22.57 12.19 11.80
C THR A 497 23.45 12.62 12.97
N LEU A 498 24.22 11.71 13.56
CA LEU A 498 25.34 12.07 14.45
C LEU A 498 26.42 12.96 13.76
N SER A 499 26.27 13.28 12.48
CA SER A 499 27.09 14.18 11.67
C SER A 499 26.27 15.28 11.01
N THR A 500 26.92 16.38 10.59
CA THR A 500 26.30 17.44 9.78
C THR A 500 25.68 16.86 8.50
N PRO A 501 24.43 17.24 8.14
CA PRO A 501 23.82 16.82 6.88
C PRO A 501 24.75 17.07 5.68
N PRO A 502 24.80 16.16 4.70
CA PRO A 502 25.70 16.30 3.56
C PRO A 502 25.28 17.52 2.70
N PRO A 503 26.22 18.23 2.03
CA PRO A 503 25.85 19.32 1.13
C PRO A 503 24.92 18.91 -0.01
N SER A 504 24.86 17.61 -0.33
CA SER A 504 23.93 17.01 -1.29
C SER A 504 22.47 17.04 -0.85
N SER A 505 22.19 17.18 0.46
CA SER A 505 20.83 17.15 0.97
C SER A 505 20.17 18.52 1.04
N SER A 506 20.86 19.60 0.68
CA SER A 506 20.29 20.96 0.62
C SER A 506 21.13 21.86 -0.29
N ILE A 507 20.68 22.03 -1.54
CA ILE A 507 21.33 22.88 -2.53
C ILE A 507 20.63 24.22 -2.58
N GLU A 508 21.34 25.26 -2.14
CA GLU A 508 20.83 26.63 -2.11
C GLU A 508 20.46 27.18 -3.49
N PRO A 509 19.56 28.17 -3.57
CA PRO A 509 19.23 28.88 -4.81
C PRO A 509 20.45 29.33 -5.60
N GLY A 510 20.47 29.05 -6.91
CA GLY A 510 21.55 29.40 -7.82
C GLY A 510 22.81 28.52 -7.71
N LYS A 511 22.85 27.55 -6.80
CA LYS A 511 23.99 26.63 -6.64
C LYS A 511 23.80 25.34 -7.44
N LYS A 512 24.93 24.66 -7.65
CA LYS A 512 25.00 23.37 -8.34
C LYS A 512 25.57 22.29 -7.43
N PHE A 513 25.14 21.06 -7.64
CA PHE A 513 25.72 19.87 -7.04
C PHE A 513 25.72 18.73 -8.05
N THR A 514 26.76 17.89 -8.05
CA THR A 514 26.82 16.70 -8.91
C THR A 514 26.71 15.45 -8.05
N TYR A 515 25.57 14.78 -8.18
CA TYR A 515 25.34 13.48 -7.55
C TYR A 515 26.04 12.36 -8.32
N GLU A 516 26.54 11.37 -7.60
CA GLU A 516 27.05 10.12 -8.15
C GLU A 516 26.38 8.92 -7.47
N TRP A 517 25.66 8.13 -8.27
CA TRP A 517 24.95 6.93 -7.84
C TRP A 517 25.41 5.72 -8.65
N THR A 518 25.38 4.54 -8.03
CA THR A 518 25.81 3.28 -8.65
C THR A 518 24.65 2.29 -8.70
N ALA A 519 24.63 1.45 -9.75
CA ALA A 519 23.66 0.37 -9.90
C ALA A 519 24.36 -1.00 -9.82
N PRO A 520 24.81 -1.47 -8.64
CA PRO A 520 25.33 -2.83 -8.49
C PRO A 520 24.25 -3.89 -8.76
N GLU A 521 24.65 -5.16 -8.93
CA GLU A 521 23.69 -6.28 -9.09
C GLU A 521 22.70 -6.37 -7.92
N THR A 522 23.12 -5.96 -6.74
CA THR A 522 22.31 -5.94 -5.52
C THR A 522 21.21 -4.89 -5.50
N VAL A 523 21.11 -3.97 -6.46
CA VAL A 523 19.94 -3.08 -6.61
C VAL A 523 19.19 -3.34 -7.92
N GLY A 524 19.73 -4.21 -8.77
CA GLY A 524 19.14 -4.54 -10.06
C GLY A 524 17.99 -5.53 -9.95
N PRO A 525 17.29 -5.76 -11.08
CA PRO A 525 16.23 -6.77 -11.18
C PRO A 525 16.74 -8.17 -10.81
N THR A 526 16.01 -8.91 -9.97
CA THR A 526 16.25 -10.34 -9.66
C THR A 526 15.93 -11.23 -10.85
N SER A 527 16.06 -12.55 -10.81
CA SER A 527 15.67 -13.42 -11.94
C SER A 527 14.17 -13.38 -12.29
N SER A 528 13.30 -13.14 -11.31
CA SER A 528 11.83 -13.10 -11.47
C SER A 528 11.30 -11.73 -11.89
N ASP A 529 12.14 -10.70 -11.79
CA ASP A 529 11.77 -9.35 -12.17
C ASP A 529 11.76 -9.13 -13.70
N PRO A 530 11.03 -8.13 -14.20
CA PRO A 530 11.15 -7.69 -15.59
C PRO A 530 12.56 -7.13 -15.90
N ASP A 531 12.84 -6.92 -17.20
CA ASP A 531 14.12 -6.35 -17.66
C ASP A 531 14.48 -5.01 -17.01
N CYS A 532 13.48 -4.24 -16.61
CA CYS A 532 13.62 -2.95 -15.94
C CYS A 532 12.63 -2.80 -14.79
N LEU A 533 13.14 -2.34 -13.65
CA LEU A 533 12.35 -1.94 -12.49
C LEU A 533 12.10 -0.44 -12.53
N THR A 534 10.89 -0.07 -12.12
CA THR A 534 10.43 1.32 -12.05
C THR A 534 10.75 1.88 -10.67
N TYR A 535 11.34 3.07 -10.64
CA TYR A 535 11.63 3.86 -9.44
C TYR A 535 11.29 5.33 -9.70
N MET A 536 11.58 6.19 -8.73
CA MET A 536 11.41 7.63 -8.86
C MET A 536 12.58 8.40 -8.25
N TYR A 537 12.60 9.70 -8.45
CA TYR A 537 13.44 10.62 -7.69
C TYR A 537 12.62 11.86 -7.35
N TYR A 538 12.95 12.49 -6.23
CA TYR A 538 12.24 13.68 -5.74
C TYR A 538 13.19 14.61 -4.98
N SER A 539 12.74 15.81 -4.63
CA SER A 539 13.47 16.65 -3.68
C SER A 539 13.19 16.22 -2.24
N GLY A 540 14.26 16.07 -1.45
CA GLY A 540 14.23 15.51 -0.11
C GLY A 540 14.58 16.49 1.01
N VAL A 541 14.56 17.80 0.75
CA VAL A 541 14.83 18.83 1.78
C VAL A 541 13.62 18.97 2.69
N ASP A 542 12.46 19.22 2.08
CA ASP A 542 11.15 19.27 2.69
C ASP A 542 10.23 18.42 1.83
N PHE A 543 10.35 17.11 2.03
CA PHE A 543 9.76 16.08 1.16
C PHE A 543 8.30 16.37 0.80
N VAL A 544 7.46 16.66 1.81
CA VAL A 544 6.03 16.86 1.63
C VAL A 544 5.76 18.08 0.75
N ARG A 545 6.36 19.23 1.09
CA ARG A 545 6.05 20.49 0.41
C ARG A 545 6.68 20.57 -0.98
N GLU A 546 7.89 20.04 -1.15
CA GLU A 546 8.61 20.08 -2.43
C GLU A 546 8.03 19.14 -3.48
N VAL A 547 7.68 17.91 -3.11
CA VAL A 547 7.01 16.96 -4.01
C VAL A 547 5.66 17.53 -4.44
N THR A 548 4.90 18.06 -3.48
CA THR A 548 3.58 18.65 -3.74
C THR A 548 3.69 19.90 -4.62
N SER A 549 4.80 20.64 -4.49
CA SER A 549 5.14 21.75 -5.40
C SER A 549 5.51 21.30 -6.81
N GLY A 550 5.84 20.01 -7.02
CA GLY A 550 6.01 19.38 -8.33
C GLY A 550 7.37 18.69 -8.57
N LEU A 551 8.26 18.65 -7.57
CA LEU A 551 9.61 18.09 -7.72
C LEU A 551 9.64 16.57 -7.62
N VAL A 552 9.21 15.91 -8.69
CA VAL A 552 9.22 14.44 -8.83
C VAL A 552 9.52 14.03 -10.27
N GLY A 553 10.27 12.96 -10.45
CA GLY A 553 10.56 12.39 -11.77
C GLY A 553 10.72 10.86 -11.73
N PRO A 554 10.50 10.19 -12.87
CA PRO A 554 10.64 8.75 -12.97
C PRO A 554 12.10 8.31 -13.11
N MET A 555 12.41 7.16 -12.54
CA MET A 555 13.70 6.49 -12.70
C MET A 555 13.48 5.02 -13.08
N LYS A 556 14.45 4.42 -13.75
CA LYS A 556 14.45 2.96 -13.97
C LYS A 556 15.83 2.36 -13.88
N VAL A 557 15.88 1.16 -13.31
CA VAL A 557 17.08 0.33 -13.20
C VAL A 557 16.85 -0.94 -13.98
N CYS A 558 17.74 -1.20 -14.94
CA CYS A 558 17.58 -2.24 -15.94
C CYS A 558 18.70 -3.27 -15.88
N ARG A 559 18.43 -4.48 -16.35
CA ARG A 559 19.48 -5.49 -16.55
C ARG A 559 20.55 -4.97 -17.51
N LYS A 560 21.75 -5.52 -17.38
CA LYS A 560 22.87 -5.22 -18.27
C LYS A 560 22.51 -5.54 -19.73
N GLY A 561 22.72 -4.59 -20.63
CA GLY A 561 22.52 -4.76 -22.07
C GLY A 561 21.07 -4.65 -22.58
N THR A 562 20.09 -4.31 -21.74
CA THR A 562 18.67 -4.18 -22.16
C THR A 562 18.30 -2.77 -22.62
N LEU A 563 19.11 -1.76 -22.33
CA LEU A 563 18.90 -0.37 -22.75
C LEU A 563 19.61 -0.05 -24.07
N ARG A 564 18.95 0.77 -24.87
CA ARG A 564 19.50 1.47 -26.03
C ARG A 564 20.36 2.67 -25.56
N LYS A 565 21.07 3.32 -26.49
CA LYS A 565 21.90 4.50 -26.18
C LYS A 565 21.08 5.67 -25.63
N ASP A 566 19.84 5.81 -26.11
CA ASP A 566 18.88 6.83 -25.67
C ASP A 566 18.21 6.51 -24.31
N GLY A 567 18.52 5.37 -23.69
CA GLY A 567 17.95 4.95 -22.41
C GLY A 567 16.62 4.20 -22.53
N ARG A 568 16.11 3.93 -23.75
CA ARG A 568 14.89 3.12 -23.95
C ARG A 568 15.17 1.63 -23.91
N GLN A 569 14.19 0.84 -23.51
CA GLN A 569 14.27 -0.61 -23.52
C GLN A 569 14.34 -1.17 -24.95
N LYS A 570 15.20 -2.19 -25.17
CA LYS A 570 15.32 -2.87 -26.48
C LYS A 570 14.12 -3.75 -26.80
N SER A 571 13.55 -4.41 -25.79
CA SER A 571 12.52 -5.45 -25.91
C SER A 571 11.09 -4.93 -26.06
N VAL A 572 10.87 -3.61 -25.96
CA VAL A 572 9.55 -2.97 -26.01
C VAL A 572 9.48 -1.90 -27.11
N ASN A 573 8.27 -1.65 -27.60
CA ASN A 573 7.99 -0.64 -28.61
C ASN A 573 7.82 0.75 -27.96
N LYS A 574 7.07 0.81 -26.85
CA LYS A 574 6.75 2.04 -26.13
C LYS A 574 6.91 1.84 -24.61
N GLU A 575 7.28 2.94 -23.96
CA GLU A 575 7.38 3.04 -22.51
C GLU A 575 6.54 4.25 -22.09
N PHE A 576 5.66 4.06 -21.11
CA PHE A 576 4.81 5.13 -20.57
C PHE A 576 5.01 5.20 -19.06
N TYR A 577 5.08 6.41 -18.51
CA TYR A 577 5.24 6.67 -17.08
C TYR A 577 3.99 7.38 -16.56
N LEU A 578 3.37 6.85 -15.51
CA LEU A 578 2.13 7.37 -14.93
C LEU A 578 2.31 7.59 -13.42
N LEU A 579 2.47 8.83 -12.99
CA LEU A 579 2.38 9.22 -11.59
C LEU A 579 0.93 9.57 -11.25
N SER A 580 0.29 8.70 -10.45
CA SER A 580 -1.05 8.90 -9.91
C SER A 580 -0.95 9.53 -8.53
N THR A 581 -1.47 10.75 -8.37
CA THR A 581 -1.36 11.50 -7.11
C THR A 581 -2.46 12.55 -7.00
N VAL A 582 -2.88 12.82 -5.76
CA VAL A 582 -3.65 14.01 -5.41
C VAL A 582 -2.66 15.11 -5.03
N PHE A 583 -2.36 16.03 -5.96
CA PHE A 583 -1.53 17.18 -5.65
C PHE A 583 -2.29 18.12 -4.72
N ASP A 584 -1.89 18.16 -3.45
CA ASP A 584 -2.47 19.04 -2.45
C ASP A 584 -1.82 20.43 -2.51
N GLU A 585 -2.32 21.34 -3.35
CA GLU A 585 -1.72 22.67 -3.49
C GLU A 585 -1.79 23.51 -2.21
N ASN A 586 -2.47 23.05 -1.14
CA ASN A 586 -2.44 23.68 0.17
C ASN A 586 -1.08 23.52 0.87
N ASP A 587 -0.35 22.44 0.60
CA ASP A 587 0.98 22.18 1.19
C ASP A 587 2.13 22.67 0.30
N SER A 588 1.80 23.16 -0.90
CA SER A 588 2.74 23.74 -1.86
C SER A 588 3.54 24.91 -1.27
N LEU A 589 4.84 24.97 -1.60
CA LEU A 589 5.71 26.12 -1.33
C LEU A 589 5.13 27.41 -1.93
N PHE A 590 4.34 27.29 -2.99
CA PHE A 590 3.75 28.41 -3.72
C PHE A 590 2.35 28.81 -3.29
N LEU A 591 1.74 28.19 -2.25
CA LEU A 591 0.35 28.49 -1.89
C LEU A 591 0.08 30.01 -1.77
N ASN A 592 0.92 30.73 -1.03
CA ASN A 592 0.78 32.17 -0.83
C ASN A 592 0.93 32.98 -2.13
N GLU A 593 1.82 32.53 -3.01
CA GLU A 593 2.04 33.18 -4.30
C GLU A 593 0.87 32.93 -5.25
N ASN A 594 0.36 31.70 -5.28
CA ASN A 594 -0.81 31.31 -6.06
C ASN A 594 -2.07 32.05 -5.61
N ILE A 595 -2.27 32.23 -4.29
CA ILE A 595 -3.35 33.06 -3.76
C ILE A 595 -3.22 34.50 -4.30
N ARG A 596 -2.03 35.11 -4.21
CA ARG A 596 -1.81 36.49 -4.68
C ARG A 596 -1.98 36.63 -6.19
N LYS A 597 -1.54 35.64 -6.97
CA LYS A 597 -1.57 35.68 -8.44
C LYS A 597 -2.96 35.40 -9.02
N PHE A 598 -3.74 34.52 -8.40
CA PHE A 598 -4.91 33.92 -9.05
C PHE A 598 -6.24 34.06 -8.31
N ALA A 599 -6.24 34.27 -6.98
CA ALA A 599 -7.49 34.53 -6.27
C ALA A 599 -8.00 35.94 -6.57
N GLY A 600 -9.32 36.09 -6.75
CA GLY A 600 -9.93 37.39 -7.09
C GLY A 600 -9.78 38.45 -5.98
N ASN A 601 -9.73 38.02 -4.72
CA ASN A 601 -9.47 38.86 -3.56
C ASN A 601 -8.61 38.10 -2.53
N PRO A 602 -7.27 38.17 -2.62
CA PRO A 602 -6.35 37.45 -1.74
C PRO A 602 -6.60 37.66 -0.24
N SER A 603 -7.07 38.84 0.15
CA SER A 603 -7.32 39.20 1.55
C SER A 603 -8.53 38.47 2.16
N GLN A 604 -9.41 37.89 1.34
CA GLN A 604 -10.59 37.13 1.79
C GLN A 604 -10.33 35.62 1.86
N VAL A 605 -9.14 35.15 1.48
CA VAL A 605 -8.82 33.72 1.51
C VAL A 605 -8.57 33.27 2.94
N ASP A 606 -9.49 32.46 3.47
CA ASP A 606 -9.25 31.65 4.65
C ASP A 606 -8.67 30.29 4.23
N LYS A 607 -7.42 30.01 4.63
CA LYS A 607 -6.73 28.75 4.34
C LYS A 607 -7.30 27.56 5.11
N ASN A 608 -8.08 27.81 6.16
CA ASN A 608 -8.74 26.78 6.95
C ASN A 608 -10.17 26.51 6.48
N ASP A 609 -10.69 27.30 5.53
CA ASP A 609 -11.98 27.03 4.89
C ASP A 609 -11.93 25.64 4.21
N PRO A 610 -12.79 24.68 4.60
CA PRO A 610 -12.82 23.36 3.99
C PRO A 610 -13.06 23.43 2.48
N GLY A 611 -13.86 24.41 2.03
CA GLY A 611 -14.13 24.61 0.61
C GLY A 611 -12.90 25.06 -0.18
N PHE A 612 -12.08 25.95 0.39
CA PHE A 612 -10.81 26.39 -0.21
C PHE A 612 -9.81 25.24 -0.27
N ARG A 613 -9.61 24.53 0.84
CA ARG A 613 -8.72 23.36 0.88
C ARG A 613 -9.11 22.33 -0.17
N GLN A 614 -10.40 22.00 -0.22
CA GLN A 614 -10.94 21.04 -1.18
C GLN A 614 -10.77 21.50 -2.64
N SER A 615 -10.86 22.80 -2.94
CA SER A 615 -10.66 23.33 -4.31
C SER A 615 -9.23 23.18 -4.82
N ASN A 616 -8.26 23.04 -3.91
CA ASN A 616 -6.83 22.97 -4.22
C ASN A 616 -6.30 21.52 -4.25
N LEU A 617 -7.17 20.51 -4.08
CA LEU A 617 -6.83 19.10 -4.21
C LEU A 617 -6.95 18.66 -5.68
N MET A 618 -5.83 18.57 -6.38
CA MET A 618 -5.80 18.29 -7.82
C MET A 618 -5.54 16.80 -8.09
N TYR A 619 -6.63 16.04 -8.29
CA TYR A 619 -6.61 14.62 -8.60
C TYR A 619 -6.13 14.37 -10.03
N SER A 620 -4.91 13.85 -10.18
CA SER A 620 -4.24 13.86 -11.49
C SER A 620 -3.40 12.61 -11.79
N ILE A 621 -3.16 12.40 -13.09
CA ILE A 621 -2.07 11.56 -13.59
C ILE A 621 -1.10 12.47 -14.34
N ASN A 622 0.18 12.45 -13.96
CA ASN A 622 1.23 13.30 -14.53
C ASN A 622 0.91 14.81 -14.50
N GLY A 623 0.10 15.25 -13.55
CA GLY A 623 -0.35 16.63 -13.42
C GLY A 623 -1.55 17.00 -14.29
N TYR A 624 -2.18 16.07 -15.01
CA TYR A 624 -3.40 16.34 -15.78
C TYR A 624 -4.63 15.66 -15.17
N THR A 625 -5.81 16.24 -15.40
CA THR A 625 -7.10 15.72 -14.89
C THR A 625 -8.18 15.72 -15.98
N PHE A 626 -9.29 15.01 -15.73
CA PHE A 626 -10.48 14.95 -16.60
C PHE A 626 -10.21 14.64 -18.09
N GLY A 627 -9.25 13.76 -18.38
CA GLY A 627 -8.92 13.33 -19.74
C GLY A 627 -7.93 14.19 -20.50
N ASN A 628 -7.30 15.17 -19.84
CA ASN A 628 -6.40 16.12 -20.50
C ASN A 628 -4.95 15.61 -20.71
N LEU A 629 -4.60 14.38 -20.28
CA LEU A 629 -3.26 13.81 -20.46
C LEU A 629 -2.97 13.48 -21.93
N PRO A 630 -1.99 14.13 -22.58
CA PRO A 630 -1.62 13.83 -23.98
C PRO A 630 -0.65 12.65 -24.09
N GLY A 631 -0.36 12.23 -25.33
CA GLY A 631 0.80 11.37 -25.65
C GLY A 631 0.64 9.86 -25.37
N LEU A 632 -0.54 9.38 -24.95
CA LEU A 632 -0.81 7.96 -24.71
C LEU A 632 -1.26 7.21 -25.97
N ASP A 633 -0.46 7.29 -27.03
CA ASP A 633 -0.72 6.65 -28.33
C ASP A 633 0.21 5.46 -28.58
N MET A 634 -0.36 4.33 -29.02
CA MET A 634 0.37 3.12 -29.40
C MET A 634 -0.23 2.42 -30.61
N CYS A 635 0.51 1.45 -31.17
CA CYS A 635 0.07 0.66 -32.31
C CYS A 635 -0.47 -0.70 -31.87
N LEU A 636 -1.43 -1.22 -32.65
CA LEU A 636 -1.88 -2.61 -32.50
C LEU A 636 -0.69 -3.58 -32.62
N GLY A 637 -0.56 -4.47 -31.65
CA GLY A 637 0.50 -5.46 -31.54
C GLY A 637 1.77 -4.97 -30.82
N ASP A 638 1.86 -3.70 -30.44
CA ASP A 638 3.00 -3.18 -29.69
C ASP A 638 3.14 -3.87 -28.34
N LYS A 639 4.38 -4.13 -27.94
CA LYS A 639 4.76 -4.45 -26.57
C LYS A 639 5.01 -3.16 -25.81
N ILE A 640 4.30 -2.99 -24.71
CA ILE A 640 4.27 -1.77 -23.91
C ILE A 640 4.80 -2.07 -22.50
N SER A 641 5.72 -1.22 -22.04
CA SER A 641 6.10 -1.16 -20.62
C SER A 641 5.41 0.04 -19.98
N TRP A 642 4.50 -0.21 -19.04
CA TRP A 642 3.88 0.84 -18.23
C TRP A 642 4.62 0.94 -16.89
N HIS A 643 5.06 2.13 -16.56
CA HIS A 643 5.77 2.47 -15.33
C HIS A 643 4.81 3.28 -14.45
N VAL A 644 4.10 2.61 -13.55
CA VAL A 644 3.06 3.25 -12.72
C VAL A 644 3.64 3.58 -11.35
N LEU A 645 3.44 4.81 -10.91
CA LEU A 645 4.04 5.44 -9.74
C LEU A 645 2.94 6.12 -8.93
N SER A 646 3.15 6.27 -7.63
CA SER A 646 2.35 7.16 -6.80
C SER A 646 3.20 7.82 -5.72
N ILE A 647 2.75 8.98 -5.23
CA ILE A 647 3.35 9.75 -4.15
C ILE A 647 2.22 10.59 -3.51
N GLY A 648 2.29 10.88 -2.21
CA GLY A 648 1.27 11.70 -1.54
C GLY A 648 0.91 11.21 -0.13
N SER A 649 -0.39 11.31 0.21
CA SER A 649 -0.91 11.10 1.56
C SER A 649 -1.72 9.78 1.69
N GLU A 650 -2.35 9.56 2.85
CA GLU A 650 -3.15 8.35 3.14
C GLU A 650 -4.41 8.19 2.25
N THR A 651 -4.78 9.27 1.56
CA THR A 651 -5.86 9.31 0.56
C THR A 651 -5.41 8.73 -0.77
N ASP A 652 -4.11 8.69 -1.07
CA ASP A 652 -3.53 8.20 -2.34
C ASP A 652 -3.52 6.67 -2.44
N VAL A 653 -4.69 6.06 -2.29
CA VAL A 653 -4.91 4.63 -2.58
C VAL A 653 -5.48 4.52 -3.97
N HIS A 654 -4.64 4.11 -4.93
CA HIS A 654 -5.04 4.12 -6.34
C HIS A 654 -5.11 2.72 -6.91
N GLY A 655 -6.27 2.35 -7.46
CA GLY A 655 -6.40 1.20 -8.36
C GLY A 655 -6.41 1.66 -9.81
N ILE A 656 -5.28 1.67 -10.49
CA ILE A 656 -5.15 2.14 -11.87
C ILE A 656 -5.57 1.04 -12.83
N TYR A 657 -6.77 1.18 -13.39
CA TYR A 657 -7.43 0.24 -14.30
C TYR A 657 -7.25 0.66 -15.76
N PHE A 658 -6.86 -0.31 -16.59
CA PHE A 658 -6.73 -0.15 -18.04
C PHE A 658 -7.89 -0.86 -18.75
N SER A 659 -8.87 -0.11 -19.25
CA SER A 659 -10.03 -0.74 -19.86
C SER A 659 -9.69 -1.46 -21.16
N GLY A 660 -10.27 -2.64 -21.37
CA GLY A 660 -10.13 -3.44 -22.60
C GLY A 660 -8.83 -4.25 -22.73
N HIS A 661 -7.81 -3.99 -21.93
CA HIS A 661 -6.52 -4.70 -21.96
C HIS A 661 -6.12 -5.22 -20.57
N THR A 662 -5.24 -6.22 -20.56
CA THR A 662 -4.62 -6.77 -19.35
C THR A 662 -3.11 -6.61 -19.44
N PHE A 663 -2.44 -6.61 -18.30
CA PHE A 663 -0.98 -6.64 -18.20
C PHE A 663 -0.52 -7.77 -17.28
N VAL A 664 0.79 -8.02 -17.27
CA VAL A 664 1.46 -8.85 -16.26
C VAL A 664 2.24 -7.95 -15.34
N SER A 665 2.15 -8.19 -14.04
CA SER A 665 2.95 -7.54 -13.00
C SER A 665 3.17 -8.53 -11.85
N LEU A 666 4.42 -8.64 -11.37
CA LEU A 666 4.84 -9.65 -10.38
C LEU A 666 4.35 -11.05 -10.78
N GLU A 667 4.63 -11.41 -12.04
CA GLU A 667 4.25 -12.66 -12.70
C GLU A 667 2.73 -12.94 -12.84
N SER A 668 1.86 -12.16 -12.21
CA SER A 668 0.40 -12.38 -12.19
C SER A 668 -0.35 -11.55 -13.24
N ARG A 669 -1.47 -12.09 -13.77
CA ARG A 669 -2.34 -11.42 -14.75
C ARG A 669 -3.31 -10.47 -14.06
N LYS A 670 -3.28 -9.18 -14.43
CA LYS A 670 -4.16 -8.13 -13.89
C LYS A 670 -4.56 -7.14 -14.97
N ASP A 671 -5.57 -6.32 -14.71
CA ASP A 671 -5.89 -5.11 -15.50
C ASP A 671 -5.98 -3.85 -14.65
N THR A 672 -5.88 -4.02 -13.33
CA THR A 672 -5.88 -2.96 -12.32
C THR A 672 -4.66 -3.15 -11.45
N VAL A 673 -3.80 -2.13 -11.38
CA VAL A 673 -2.62 -2.13 -10.50
C VAL A 673 -2.91 -1.23 -9.31
N ASN A 674 -2.62 -1.71 -8.11
CA ASN A 674 -2.72 -0.88 -6.91
C ASN A 674 -1.39 -0.17 -6.69
N VAL A 675 -1.41 1.15 -6.56
CA VAL A 675 -0.26 1.96 -6.16
C VAL A 675 -0.63 2.84 -4.97
N PHE A 676 0.38 3.09 -4.14
CA PHE A 676 0.32 3.82 -2.87
C PHE A 676 1.51 4.80 -2.82
N PRO A 677 1.54 5.84 -1.96
CA PRO A 677 2.69 6.74 -1.85
C PRO A 677 4.06 6.06 -1.91
N GLN A 678 4.91 6.50 -2.84
CA GLN A 678 6.22 5.95 -3.18
C GLN A 678 6.28 4.47 -3.60
N ILE A 679 5.15 3.86 -3.95
CA ILE A 679 5.12 2.54 -4.59
C ILE A 679 5.17 2.70 -6.10
N SER A 680 5.97 1.84 -6.74
CA SER A 680 6.16 1.79 -8.18
C SER A 680 6.02 0.37 -8.72
N HIS A 681 5.48 0.26 -9.93
CA HIS A 681 5.34 -1.01 -10.64
C HIS A 681 5.69 -0.89 -12.12
N THR A 682 6.40 -1.89 -12.64
CA THR A 682 6.57 -2.10 -14.08
C THR A 682 5.53 -3.11 -14.56
N LEU A 683 4.70 -2.74 -15.53
CA LEU A 683 3.68 -3.59 -16.12
C LEU A 683 4.04 -3.92 -17.56
N SER A 684 3.86 -5.17 -17.96
CA SER A 684 4.02 -5.62 -19.35
C SER A 684 2.68 -5.84 -20.01
N MET A 685 2.39 -5.08 -21.08
CA MET A 685 1.14 -5.14 -21.84
C MET A 685 1.41 -5.37 -23.32
N THR A 686 0.52 -6.07 -24.01
CA THR A 686 0.47 -6.11 -25.47
C THR A 686 -0.85 -5.51 -25.94
N ALA A 687 -0.80 -4.50 -26.80
CA ALA A 687 -2.00 -3.87 -27.34
C ALA A 687 -2.67 -4.80 -28.36
N ASP A 688 -3.82 -5.38 -28.02
CA ASP A 688 -4.47 -6.43 -28.80
C ASP A 688 -5.83 -6.04 -29.38
N SER A 689 -6.27 -4.80 -29.10
CA SER A 689 -7.59 -4.30 -29.47
C SER A 689 -7.48 -2.85 -29.96
N LEU A 690 -8.09 -2.55 -31.11
CA LEU A 690 -8.14 -1.19 -31.66
C LEU A 690 -9.16 -0.35 -30.92
N GLY A 691 -8.88 0.94 -30.78
CA GLY A 691 -9.84 1.90 -30.25
C GLY A 691 -9.23 2.89 -29.26
N GLU A 692 -10.13 3.59 -28.60
CA GLU A 692 -9.82 4.50 -27.50
C GLU A 692 -10.36 3.88 -26.21
N PHE A 693 -9.48 3.77 -25.23
CA PHE A 693 -9.70 3.09 -23.97
C PHE A 693 -9.39 4.04 -22.82
N ASP A 694 -9.79 3.65 -21.62
CA ASP A 694 -9.67 4.48 -20.43
C ASP A 694 -8.56 3.94 -19.53
N VAL A 695 -7.74 4.84 -18.98
CA VAL A 695 -6.82 4.58 -17.87
C VAL A 695 -7.28 5.44 -16.69
N VAL A 696 -7.83 4.81 -15.66
CA VAL A 696 -8.56 5.49 -14.59
C VAL A 696 -8.22 4.93 -13.23
N CYS A 697 -8.36 5.75 -12.19
CA CYS A 697 -8.37 5.22 -10.82
C CYS A 697 -9.79 4.73 -10.48
N VAL A 698 -9.93 3.49 -10.04
CA VAL A 698 -11.23 2.90 -9.64
C VAL A 698 -11.65 3.30 -8.22
N THR A 699 -10.75 3.95 -7.47
CA THR A 699 -11.11 4.59 -6.20
C THR A 699 -12.14 5.68 -6.50
N THR A 700 -13.35 5.47 -5.97
CA THR A 700 -14.55 6.20 -6.39
C THR A 700 -14.38 7.72 -6.36
N ASP A 701 -13.81 8.22 -5.27
CA ASP A 701 -13.60 9.66 -5.08
C ASP A 701 -12.59 10.23 -6.09
N HIS A 702 -11.54 9.48 -6.42
CA HIS A 702 -10.55 9.91 -7.40
C HIS A 702 -11.13 9.93 -8.81
N TYR A 703 -11.95 8.94 -9.16
CA TYR A 703 -12.64 8.87 -10.46
C TYR A 703 -13.56 10.07 -10.69
N THR A 704 -14.42 10.40 -9.72
CA THR A 704 -15.36 11.54 -9.83
C THR A 704 -14.60 12.86 -9.93
N ARG A 705 -13.51 13.00 -9.15
CA ARG A 705 -12.73 14.24 -9.06
C ARG A 705 -11.66 14.39 -10.15
N GLY A 706 -11.62 13.48 -11.12
CA GLY A 706 -10.94 13.70 -12.39
C GLY A 706 -9.67 12.89 -12.64
N LEU A 707 -9.32 11.93 -11.76
CA LEU A 707 -8.23 10.98 -11.99
C LEU A 707 -8.62 9.90 -13.01
N LYS A 708 -8.80 10.34 -14.26
CA LYS A 708 -9.24 9.54 -15.40
C LYS A 708 -8.70 10.12 -16.69
N HIS A 709 -8.12 9.26 -17.53
CA HIS A 709 -7.55 9.60 -18.83
C HIS A 709 -7.83 8.55 -19.88
N LYS A 710 -7.42 8.84 -21.11
CA LYS A 710 -7.64 7.98 -22.27
C LYS A 710 -6.30 7.58 -22.88
N TYR A 711 -6.24 6.36 -23.39
CA TYR A 711 -5.14 5.90 -24.23
C TYR A 711 -5.70 5.32 -25.52
N ARG A 712 -4.91 5.39 -26.60
CA ARG A 712 -5.40 5.07 -27.95
C ARG A 712 -4.50 4.05 -28.63
N VAL A 713 -5.13 3.01 -29.15
CA VAL A 713 -4.50 1.96 -29.96
C VAL A 713 -4.90 2.15 -31.41
N LYS A 714 -3.93 2.49 -32.26
CA LYS A 714 -4.11 2.78 -33.69
C LYS A 714 -3.69 1.59 -34.55
N GLN A 715 -4.32 1.46 -35.71
CA GLN A 715 -3.81 0.58 -36.76
C GLN A 715 -2.58 1.24 -37.37
N CYS A 716 -1.44 0.56 -37.32
CA CYS A 716 -0.17 0.99 -37.90
C CYS A 716 0.28 -0.02 -38.97
N ASN A 717 1.50 0.12 -39.49
CA ASN A 717 2.03 -0.72 -40.59
C ASN A 717 2.28 -2.20 -40.22
N ASN A 718 2.08 -2.61 -38.96
CA ASN A 718 2.26 -4.00 -38.55
C ASN A 718 1.06 -4.85 -38.96
N THR A 719 1.33 -5.95 -39.67
CA THR A 719 0.38 -7.05 -39.91
C THR A 719 0.22 -7.89 -38.63
N PHE A 720 -0.38 -7.30 -37.59
CA PHE A 720 -0.74 -8.06 -36.41
C PHE A 720 -1.87 -9.04 -36.76
N LYS A 721 -1.51 -10.29 -37.02
CA LYS A 721 -2.48 -11.38 -37.15
C LYS A 721 -2.85 -11.84 -35.75
N ALA A 722 -4.04 -11.50 -35.29
CA ALA A 722 -4.66 -12.25 -34.21
C ALA A 722 -6.16 -12.37 -34.45
N SER A 723 -6.59 -13.59 -34.73
CA SER A 723 -7.83 -14.11 -34.18
C SER A 723 -7.56 -15.55 -33.82
N PRO A 724 -7.57 -15.92 -32.52
CA PRO A 724 -7.71 -17.33 -32.18
C PRO A 724 -9.07 -17.81 -32.74
N ILE A 725 -9.12 -19.04 -33.21
CA ILE A 725 -10.38 -19.70 -33.52
C ILE A 725 -11.05 -19.93 -32.17
N TYR A 726 -12.12 -19.19 -31.89
CA TYR A 726 -12.95 -19.43 -30.72
C TYR A 726 -13.86 -20.61 -31.04
N SER A 727 -13.62 -21.75 -30.38
CA SER A 727 -14.27 -23.02 -30.71
C SER A 727 -15.66 -23.19 -30.07
N GLU A 728 -15.91 -22.53 -28.93
CA GLU A 728 -17.11 -22.75 -28.13
C GLU A 728 -17.68 -21.42 -27.59
N GLN A 729 -19.01 -21.30 -27.60
CA GLN A 729 -19.75 -20.14 -27.10
C GLN A 729 -20.69 -20.54 -25.97
N LYS A 730 -20.47 -19.99 -24.76
CA LYS A 730 -21.36 -20.15 -23.60
C LYS A 730 -22.35 -19.01 -23.52
N VAL A 731 -23.62 -19.31 -23.22
CA VAL A 731 -24.69 -18.31 -23.15
C VAL A 731 -25.20 -18.19 -21.71
N TYR A 732 -25.30 -16.96 -21.21
CA TYR A 732 -25.88 -16.64 -19.90
C TYR A 732 -27.05 -15.67 -20.05
N TYR A 733 -28.14 -15.92 -19.34
CA TYR A 733 -29.29 -15.01 -19.27
C TYR A 733 -29.25 -14.27 -17.93
N ILE A 734 -28.89 -12.99 -17.95
CA ILE A 734 -28.69 -12.19 -16.74
C ILE A 734 -29.61 -10.97 -16.80
N ALA A 735 -30.21 -10.60 -15.67
CA ALA A 735 -30.96 -9.36 -15.56
C ALA A 735 -30.48 -8.49 -14.40
N ALA A 736 -30.56 -7.18 -14.58
CA ALA A 736 -30.50 -6.22 -13.47
C ALA A 736 -31.91 -6.07 -12.90
N VAL A 737 -32.11 -6.47 -11.64
CA VAL A 737 -33.40 -6.47 -10.94
C VAL A 737 -33.35 -5.56 -9.72
N GLU A 738 -34.43 -4.81 -9.49
CA GLU A 738 -34.58 -4.02 -8.26
C GLU A 738 -35.13 -4.91 -7.14
N VAL A 739 -34.50 -4.85 -5.96
CA VAL A 739 -34.86 -5.64 -4.78
C VAL A 739 -34.82 -4.77 -3.54
N GLU A 740 -35.58 -5.14 -2.51
CA GLU A 740 -35.35 -4.65 -1.15
C GLU A 740 -34.26 -5.51 -0.50
N TRP A 741 -33.28 -4.85 0.11
CA TRP A 741 -32.11 -5.49 0.69
C TRP A 741 -31.97 -5.08 2.15
N ASP A 742 -32.00 -6.06 3.04
CA ASP A 742 -31.71 -5.85 4.46
C ASP A 742 -30.28 -6.28 4.75
N TYR A 743 -29.41 -5.33 5.11
CA TYR A 743 -28.01 -5.62 5.45
C TYR A 743 -27.85 -6.33 6.79
N SER A 744 -28.86 -6.29 7.66
CA SER A 744 -28.85 -6.98 8.95
C SER A 744 -30.24 -7.52 9.28
N PRO A 745 -30.69 -8.59 8.58
CA PRO A 745 -32.01 -9.18 8.82
C PRO A 745 -32.21 -9.70 10.25
N SER A 746 -31.11 -9.95 10.96
CA SER A 746 -31.09 -10.35 12.37
C SER A 746 -29.96 -9.67 13.11
N ARG A 747 -30.28 -9.03 14.24
CA ARG A 747 -29.30 -8.42 15.15
C ARG A 747 -28.91 -9.32 16.33
N LYS A 748 -29.30 -10.60 16.31
CA LYS A 748 -29.00 -11.53 17.42
C LYS A 748 -27.50 -11.68 17.65
N TRP A 749 -26.73 -11.86 16.57
CA TRP A 749 -25.27 -12.02 16.64
C TRP A 749 -24.59 -10.76 17.20
N GLU A 750 -24.94 -9.58 16.70
CA GLU A 750 -24.40 -8.30 17.19
C GLU A 750 -24.70 -8.08 18.69
N LYS A 751 -25.95 -8.31 19.11
CA LYS A 751 -26.36 -8.14 20.51
C LYS A 751 -25.66 -9.14 21.43
N GLU A 752 -25.46 -10.37 20.98
CA GLU A 752 -24.72 -11.39 21.72
C GLU A 752 -23.24 -10.99 21.87
N LEU A 753 -22.59 -10.52 20.80
CA LEU A 753 -21.22 -10.01 20.85
C LEU A 753 -21.07 -8.87 21.86
N HIS A 754 -21.94 -7.84 21.77
CA HIS A 754 -21.91 -6.70 22.68
C HIS A 754 -22.13 -7.12 24.14
N SER A 755 -23.09 -8.02 24.38
CA SER A 755 -23.35 -8.59 25.71
C SER A 755 -22.12 -9.32 26.27
N LEU A 756 -21.45 -10.14 25.45
CA LEU A 756 -20.22 -10.86 25.84
C LEU A 756 -19.09 -9.90 26.21
N GLN A 757 -18.94 -8.81 25.45
CA GLN A 757 -17.92 -7.78 25.69
C GLN A 757 -18.27 -6.83 26.85
N GLY A 758 -19.46 -6.94 27.44
CA GLY A 758 -19.95 -6.00 28.46
C GLY A 758 -20.18 -4.59 27.90
N ASN A 759 -20.48 -4.49 26.61
CA ASN A 759 -20.76 -3.26 25.89
C ASN A 759 -22.25 -3.17 25.53
N ASN A 760 -22.82 -1.98 25.49
CA ASN A 760 -24.21 -1.76 25.06
C ASN A 760 -24.34 -0.56 24.11
N ASN A 761 -23.31 -0.34 23.29
CA ASN A 761 -23.26 0.77 22.35
C ASN A 761 -24.37 0.69 21.31
N SER A 762 -24.92 1.86 20.97
CA SER A 762 -25.76 2.04 19.80
C SER A 762 -24.97 1.79 18.52
N ASN A 763 -25.66 1.35 17.48
CA ASN A 763 -25.12 1.14 16.16
C ASN A 763 -25.55 2.27 15.23
N LEU A 764 -24.59 3.11 14.85
CA LEU A 764 -24.79 4.26 13.97
C LEU A 764 -25.50 3.92 12.65
N TYR A 765 -25.31 2.70 12.13
CA TYR A 765 -25.80 2.30 10.81
C TYR A 765 -27.15 1.59 10.86
N LEU A 766 -27.43 0.87 11.96
CA LEU A 766 -28.61 -0.01 12.07
C LEU A 766 -29.71 0.60 12.92
N ASP A 767 -29.37 1.42 13.91
CA ASP A 767 -30.36 2.02 14.80
C ASP A 767 -31.16 3.11 14.09
N LYS A 768 -32.44 3.19 14.43
CA LYS A 768 -33.35 4.26 14.01
C LYS A 768 -33.76 5.10 15.23
N PRO A 769 -32.85 5.91 15.79
CA PRO A 769 -33.18 6.73 16.96
C PRO A 769 -34.25 7.78 16.65
N THR A 770 -34.37 8.17 15.38
CA THR A 770 -35.40 9.06 14.83
C THR A 770 -35.85 8.55 13.47
N ASP A 771 -37.01 8.98 12.98
CA ASP A 771 -37.55 8.59 11.67
C ASP A 771 -36.68 8.98 10.45
N TRP A 772 -35.70 9.87 10.63
CA TRP A 772 -34.77 10.28 9.56
C TRP A 772 -33.69 9.24 9.21
N TYR A 773 -33.47 8.21 10.04
CA TYR A 773 -32.47 7.18 9.76
C TYR A 773 -33.09 6.00 8.99
N LEU A 774 -32.42 5.58 7.91
CA LEU A 774 -32.90 4.50 7.03
C LEU A 774 -32.81 3.10 7.67
N GLY A 775 -31.89 2.89 8.62
CA GLY A 775 -31.60 1.59 9.24
C GLY A 775 -30.98 0.61 8.23
N SER A 776 -31.35 -0.66 8.29
CA SER A 776 -30.72 -1.72 7.50
C SER A 776 -31.35 -2.02 6.14
N LEU A 777 -32.58 -1.54 5.87
CA LEU A 777 -33.35 -1.90 4.68
C LEU A 777 -33.22 -0.84 3.57
N TYR A 778 -32.75 -1.25 2.38
CA TYR A 778 -32.52 -0.37 1.24
C TYR A 778 -33.02 -0.98 -0.07
N LYS A 779 -33.57 -0.14 -0.95
CA LYS A 779 -33.80 -0.54 -2.34
C LYS A 779 -32.47 -0.61 -3.09
N LYS A 780 -32.18 -1.75 -3.73
CA LYS A 780 -30.95 -2.01 -4.48
C LYS A 780 -31.26 -2.53 -5.87
N VAL A 781 -30.25 -2.48 -6.75
CA VAL A 781 -30.26 -3.17 -8.04
C VAL A 781 -29.16 -4.25 -8.02
N VAL A 782 -29.49 -5.46 -8.44
CA VAL A 782 -28.57 -6.60 -8.40
C VAL A 782 -28.65 -7.42 -9.68
N PHE A 783 -27.57 -8.10 -10.04
CA PHE A 783 -27.58 -9.06 -11.14
C PHE A 783 -28.17 -10.39 -10.69
N ARG A 784 -29.06 -10.99 -11.48
CA ARG A 784 -29.63 -12.33 -11.25
C ARG A 784 -29.65 -13.15 -12.54
N GLU A 785 -29.43 -14.44 -12.42
CA GLU A 785 -29.46 -15.39 -13.54
C GLU A 785 -30.89 -15.89 -13.78
N PHE A 786 -31.24 -16.10 -15.04
CA PHE A 786 -32.51 -16.66 -15.49
C PHE A 786 -32.28 -17.93 -16.33
N THR A 787 -33.28 -18.80 -16.39
CA THR A 787 -33.14 -20.09 -17.09
C THR A 787 -33.18 -19.96 -18.61
N GLY A 788 -33.73 -18.86 -19.15
CA GLY A 788 -33.90 -18.67 -20.58
C GLY A 788 -34.14 -17.23 -21.00
N LYS A 789 -34.22 -17.03 -22.32
CA LYS A 789 -34.35 -15.71 -22.99
C LYS A 789 -35.66 -14.97 -22.71
N ASP A 790 -36.66 -15.63 -22.15
CA ASP A 790 -37.95 -15.02 -21.81
C ASP A 790 -37.90 -14.24 -20.48
N PHE A 791 -36.88 -14.50 -19.64
CA PHE A 791 -36.70 -13.91 -18.32
C PHE A 791 -37.93 -14.06 -17.42
N LYS A 792 -38.63 -15.21 -17.51
CA LYS A 792 -39.78 -15.53 -16.65
C LYS A 792 -39.37 -16.23 -15.36
N THR A 793 -38.44 -17.17 -15.45
CA THR A 793 -38.01 -17.99 -14.31
C THR A 793 -36.60 -17.61 -13.90
N GLN A 794 -36.47 -16.98 -12.73
CA GLN A 794 -35.17 -16.75 -12.11
C GLN A 794 -34.56 -18.10 -11.72
N LYS A 795 -33.29 -18.31 -12.04
CA LYS A 795 -32.59 -19.54 -11.67
C LYS A 795 -32.44 -19.56 -10.15
N PRO A 796 -32.92 -20.62 -9.45
CA PRO A 796 -32.79 -20.71 -8.01
C PRO A 796 -31.31 -20.85 -7.63
N ARG A 797 -30.92 -20.19 -6.54
CA ARG A 797 -29.59 -20.36 -5.95
C ARG A 797 -29.54 -21.64 -5.15
N THR A 798 -28.45 -22.38 -5.27
CA THR A 798 -28.20 -23.57 -4.44
C THR A 798 -27.68 -23.17 -3.07
N GLU A 799 -27.61 -24.13 -2.13
CA GLU A 799 -26.96 -23.91 -0.82
C GLU A 799 -25.52 -23.38 -0.97
N LYS A 800 -24.79 -23.83 -2.00
CA LYS A 800 -23.42 -23.38 -2.28
C LYS A 800 -23.37 -21.91 -2.73
N ASP A 801 -24.44 -21.39 -3.31
CA ASP A 801 -24.52 -20.04 -3.85
C ASP A 801 -25.08 -19.01 -2.85
N LYS A 802 -25.55 -19.46 -1.67
CA LYS A 802 -26.12 -18.57 -0.66
C LYS A 802 -25.15 -17.45 -0.25
N HIS A 803 -23.85 -17.77 -0.17
CA HIS A 803 -22.80 -16.80 0.16
C HIS A 803 -22.68 -15.64 -0.85
N LEU A 804 -23.18 -15.80 -2.08
CA LEU A 804 -23.13 -14.73 -3.09
C LEU A 804 -24.07 -13.58 -2.73
N ASP A 805 -25.21 -13.86 -2.11
CA ASP A 805 -26.20 -12.89 -1.63
C ASP A 805 -26.37 -11.62 -2.52
N LEU A 806 -25.69 -10.51 -2.21
CA LEU A 806 -25.79 -9.27 -2.98
C LEU A 806 -25.14 -9.36 -4.38
N LEU A 807 -24.08 -10.16 -4.49
CA LEU A 807 -23.37 -10.43 -5.73
C LEU A 807 -24.30 -11.04 -6.78
N GLY A 808 -23.97 -10.87 -8.05
CA GLY A 808 -24.57 -11.60 -9.15
C GLY A 808 -24.13 -13.06 -9.25
N PRO A 809 -24.61 -13.82 -10.25
CA PRO A 809 -24.18 -15.20 -10.49
C PRO A 809 -22.70 -15.28 -10.88
N ILE A 810 -22.04 -16.39 -10.53
CA ILE A 810 -20.68 -16.69 -11.00
C ILE A 810 -20.76 -17.01 -12.50
N ILE A 811 -19.96 -16.29 -13.29
CA ILE A 811 -19.76 -16.56 -14.71
C ILE A 811 -18.45 -17.32 -14.84
N GLN A 812 -18.42 -18.40 -15.62
CA GLN A 812 -17.24 -19.24 -15.79
C GLN A 812 -16.92 -19.40 -17.27
N ALA A 813 -15.64 -19.28 -17.61
CA ALA A 813 -15.18 -19.59 -18.96
C ALA A 813 -13.75 -20.11 -18.98
N ASN A 814 -13.43 -20.81 -20.05
CA ASN A 814 -12.07 -21.27 -20.31
C ASN A 814 -11.42 -20.37 -21.35
N VAL A 815 -10.09 -20.31 -21.31
CA VAL A 815 -9.30 -19.65 -22.36
C VAL A 815 -9.65 -20.26 -23.72
N GLY A 816 -9.94 -19.41 -24.71
CA GLY A 816 -10.39 -19.80 -26.04
C GLY A 816 -11.91 -19.82 -26.25
N GLN A 817 -12.71 -19.57 -25.21
CA GLN A 817 -14.18 -19.51 -25.32
C GLN A 817 -14.69 -18.07 -25.62
N LYS A 818 -15.94 -17.99 -26.10
CA LYS A 818 -16.75 -16.76 -26.09
C LYS A 818 -17.87 -16.87 -25.07
N ILE A 819 -18.12 -15.79 -24.34
CA ILE A 819 -19.27 -15.64 -23.46
C ILE A 819 -20.26 -14.71 -24.13
N LYS A 820 -21.50 -15.18 -24.31
CA LYS A 820 -22.63 -14.39 -24.76
C LYS A 820 -23.55 -14.13 -23.57
N ILE A 821 -23.66 -12.88 -23.17
CA ILE A 821 -24.61 -12.48 -22.14
C ILE A 821 -25.81 -11.86 -22.81
N ILE A 822 -26.95 -12.51 -22.64
CA ILE A 822 -28.26 -11.95 -22.94
C ILE A 822 -28.67 -11.18 -21.69
N PHE A 823 -28.53 -9.86 -21.73
CA PHE A 823 -28.77 -9.00 -20.58
C PHE A 823 -30.11 -8.27 -20.70
N LYS A 824 -31.02 -8.49 -19.75
CA LYS A 824 -32.27 -7.74 -19.62
C LYS A 824 -32.16 -6.70 -18.52
N ASN A 825 -32.45 -5.44 -18.84
CA ASN A 825 -32.58 -4.42 -17.82
C ASN A 825 -34.02 -4.41 -17.30
N MET A 826 -34.27 -5.00 -16.13
CA MET A 826 -35.59 -4.99 -15.46
C MET A 826 -35.72 -3.86 -14.44
N ALA A 827 -34.70 -3.02 -14.29
CA ALA A 827 -34.67 -1.90 -13.37
C ALA A 827 -35.18 -0.60 -14.03
N SER A 828 -35.35 0.45 -13.21
CA SER A 828 -35.97 1.73 -13.61
C SER A 828 -35.05 2.69 -14.38
N ARG A 829 -33.73 2.40 -14.46
CA ARG A 829 -32.70 3.29 -15.03
C ARG A 829 -31.81 2.55 -16.02
N LEU A 830 -30.98 3.27 -16.77
CA LEU A 830 -29.99 2.68 -17.67
C LEU A 830 -28.97 1.85 -16.89
N TYR A 831 -28.73 0.62 -17.34
CA TYR A 831 -27.67 -0.25 -16.84
C TYR A 831 -26.96 -0.93 -18.00
N SER A 832 -25.72 -1.34 -17.77
CA SER A 832 -24.95 -2.19 -18.68
C SER A 832 -24.33 -3.35 -17.91
N ILE A 833 -23.60 -4.22 -18.62
CA ILE A 833 -22.79 -5.25 -17.99
C ILE A 833 -21.47 -5.36 -18.76
N GLN A 834 -20.37 -5.23 -18.03
CA GLN A 834 -19.01 -5.37 -18.55
C GLN A 834 -18.14 -6.01 -17.48
N SER A 835 -17.10 -6.73 -17.89
CA SER A 835 -16.13 -7.31 -16.98
C SER A 835 -14.73 -6.74 -17.17
N HIS A 836 -13.96 -6.76 -16.09
CA HIS A 836 -12.49 -6.73 -16.11
C HIS A 836 -11.94 -7.95 -16.87
N GLY A 837 -10.69 -7.87 -17.31
CA GLY A 837 -9.94 -8.98 -17.92
C GLY A 837 -10.37 -9.39 -19.34
N VAL A 838 -11.64 -9.25 -19.70
CA VAL A 838 -12.20 -9.73 -20.97
C VAL A 838 -11.80 -8.88 -22.17
N LYS A 839 -11.93 -9.45 -23.37
CA LYS A 839 -11.80 -8.74 -24.65
C LYS A 839 -13.17 -8.49 -25.27
N THR A 840 -13.36 -7.31 -25.86
CA THR A 840 -14.57 -6.94 -26.61
C THR A 840 -14.22 -6.42 -27.99
N HIS A 841 -15.16 -6.51 -28.94
CA HIS A 841 -14.94 -6.00 -30.31
C HIS A 841 -14.82 -4.47 -30.37
N ASN A 842 -15.58 -3.78 -29.52
CA ASN A 842 -15.58 -2.32 -29.43
C ASN A 842 -15.02 -1.89 -28.07
N SER A 843 -14.38 -0.71 -28.04
CA SER A 843 -13.90 -0.11 -26.79
C SER A 843 -15.03 0.50 -25.96
N THR A 844 -16.15 0.90 -26.59
CA THR A 844 -17.32 1.47 -25.91
C THR A 844 -18.36 0.40 -25.57
N VAL A 845 -18.82 0.41 -24.31
CA VAL A 845 -19.91 -0.45 -23.83
C VAL A 845 -21.24 0.29 -23.97
N THR A 846 -22.12 -0.22 -24.84
CA THR A 846 -23.44 0.40 -25.08
C THR A 846 -24.43 0.06 -23.96
N PRO A 847 -25.06 1.05 -23.30
CA PRO A 847 -26.06 0.80 -22.26
C PRO A 847 -27.33 0.08 -22.74
N THR A 848 -28.04 -0.54 -21.80
CA THR A 848 -29.34 -1.18 -22.00
C THR A 848 -30.45 -0.34 -21.34
N LYS A 849 -31.46 0.04 -22.12
CA LYS A 849 -32.62 0.80 -21.61
C LYS A 849 -33.53 -0.07 -20.74
N PRO A 850 -34.26 0.51 -19.75
CA PRO A 850 -35.29 -0.20 -19.00
C PRO A 850 -36.24 -1.01 -19.89
N GLY A 851 -36.51 -2.24 -19.50
CA GLY A 851 -37.35 -3.20 -20.22
C GLY A 851 -36.74 -3.79 -21.50
N LYS A 852 -35.56 -3.35 -21.94
CA LYS A 852 -34.90 -3.85 -23.14
C LYS A 852 -33.90 -4.96 -22.83
N ILE A 853 -33.66 -5.79 -23.84
CA ILE A 853 -32.66 -6.86 -23.85
C ILE A 853 -31.54 -6.43 -24.80
N ARG A 854 -30.29 -6.67 -24.40
CA ARG A 854 -29.10 -6.46 -25.22
C ARG A 854 -28.16 -7.64 -25.08
N GLU A 855 -27.46 -7.96 -26.15
CA GLU A 855 -26.43 -8.99 -26.17
C GLU A 855 -25.05 -8.35 -25.96
N TYR A 856 -24.26 -8.93 -25.06
CA TYR A 856 -22.86 -8.59 -24.83
C TYR A 856 -22.01 -9.81 -25.16
N ILE A 857 -20.94 -9.62 -25.93
CA ILE A 857 -20.02 -10.68 -26.34
C ILE A 857 -18.66 -10.40 -25.71
N TRP A 858 -18.20 -11.33 -24.89
CA TRP A 858 -16.87 -11.30 -24.30
C TRP A 858 -16.04 -12.42 -24.90
N GLU A 859 -14.89 -12.07 -25.43
CA GLU A 859 -13.90 -13.03 -25.90
C GLU A 859 -12.89 -13.29 -24.78
N ILE A 860 -12.52 -14.57 -24.58
CA ILE A 860 -11.59 -14.99 -23.52
C ILE A 860 -10.27 -15.44 -24.16
N PRO A 861 -9.43 -14.50 -24.65
CA PRO A 861 -8.09 -14.85 -25.13
C PRO A 861 -7.18 -15.32 -23.99
N LYS A 862 -6.00 -15.84 -24.32
CA LYS A 862 -4.97 -16.24 -23.34
C LYS A 862 -4.65 -15.13 -22.33
N ARG A 863 -4.66 -13.86 -22.76
CA ARG A 863 -4.41 -12.72 -21.87
C ARG A 863 -5.53 -12.44 -20.86
N SER A 864 -6.71 -13.04 -21.00
CA SER A 864 -7.79 -12.93 -20.02
C SER A 864 -7.70 -14.00 -18.93
N GLY A 865 -6.98 -15.09 -19.18
CA GLY A 865 -6.80 -16.20 -18.24
C GLY A 865 -5.50 -16.12 -17.42
N PRO A 866 -5.25 -17.13 -16.57
CA PRO A 866 -4.09 -17.15 -15.68
C PRO A 866 -2.75 -17.24 -16.43
N THR A 867 -1.71 -16.69 -15.81
CA THR A 867 -0.31 -16.96 -16.16
C THR A 867 0.15 -18.33 -15.65
N GLN A 868 1.45 -18.63 -15.75
CA GLN A 868 2.04 -19.83 -15.16
C GLN A 868 2.18 -19.74 -13.64
N SER A 869 2.30 -18.52 -13.09
CA SER A 869 2.45 -18.27 -11.65
C SER A 869 1.11 -18.03 -10.94
N ASP A 870 0.05 -17.72 -11.70
CA ASP A 870 -1.31 -17.67 -11.17
C ASP A 870 -1.84 -19.09 -10.88
N SER A 871 -2.84 -19.17 -10.01
CA SER A 871 -3.63 -20.39 -9.84
C SER A 871 -4.35 -20.79 -11.14
N ASP A 872 -4.75 -22.06 -11.23
CA ASP A 872 -5.48 -22.62 -12.39
C ASP A 872 -6.73 -21.82 -12.78
N CYS A 873 -7.25 -21.03 -11.84
CA CYS A 873 -8.44 -20.23 -11.92
C CYS A 873 -8.16 -18.80 -11.41
N ILE A 874 -8.46 -17.75 -12.19
CA ILE A 874 -8.39 -16.35 -11.72
C ILE A 874 -9.75 -15.65 -11.78
N PRO A 875 -10.08 -14.81 -10.78
CA PRO A 875 -11.34 -14.10 -10.74
C PRO A 875 -11.27 -12.70 -11.38
N TRP A 876 -12.35 -12.28 -12.06
CA TRP A 876 -12.54 -10.90 -12.56
C TRP A 876 -13.87 -10.31 -12.13
N VAL A 877 -13.91 -9.01 -11.89
CA VAL A 877 -15.14 -8.32 -11.49
C VAL A 877 -15.95 -7.93 -12.71
N TYR A 878 -17.26 -8.15 -12.69
CA TYR A 878 -18.20 -7.53 -13.65
C TYR A 878 -19.18 -6.56 -12.98
N PHE A 879 -19.50 -5.48 -13.70
CA PHE A 879 -20.23 -4.33 -13.20
C PHE A 879 -20.91 -3.57 -14.35
N SER A 880 -21.72 -2.56 -14.02
CA SER A 880 -22.34 -1.66 -15.00
C SER A 880 -21.47 -0.42 -15.21
N THR A 881 -21.25 -0.03 -16.47
CA THR A 881 -20.39 1.07 -16.90
C THR A 881 -21.10 2.41 -17.08
N VAL A 882 -22.43 2.46 -16.94
CA VAL A 882 -23.25 3.68 -17.17
C VAL A 882 -22.85 4.84 -16.26
N ASP A 883 -22.72 4.56 -14.97
CA ASP A 883 -22.18 5.48 -13.97
C ASP A 883 -21.37 4.60 -13.01
N GLN A 884 -20.06 4.56 -13.22
CA GLN A 884 -19.16 3.66 -12.50
C GLN A 884 -19.17 3.89 -10.97
N VAL A 885 -19.77 4.99 -10.50
CA VAL A 885 -19.80 5.39 -9.10
C VAL A 885 -21.17 5.16 -8.48
N LYS A 886 -22.24 5.74 -9.05
CA LYS A 886 -23.59 5.66 -8.48
C LYS A 886 -24.25 4.31 -8.69
N VAL A 887 -23.86 3.60 -9.74
CA VAL A 887 -24.36 2.24 -10.01
C VAL A 887 -23.51 1.17 -9.33
N SER A 888 -22.27 1.50 -8.96
CA SER A 888 -21.32 0.57 -8.30
C SER A 888 -21.14 0.80 -6.79
N ARG A 889 -21.76 1.81 -6.18
CA ARG A 889 -21.82 1.97 -4.70
C ARG A 889 -23.07 1.31 -4.12
N PRO A 890 -23.00 0.42 -3.11
CA PRO A 890 -21.91 -0.45 -2.69
C PRO A 890 -22.01 -1.79 -3.47
N TYR A 891 -20.99 -2.07 -4.27
CA TYR A 891 -20.59 -3.36 -4.84
C TYR A 891 -21.62 -4.51 -4.81
N PRO A 892 -22.21 -4.88 -5.96
CA PRO A 892 -22.26 -6.28 -6.34
C PRO A 892 -20.93 -6.61 -7.04
N THR A 893 -19.83 -6.76 -6.29
CA THR A 893 -18.54 -7.24 -6.83
C THR A 893 -18.60 -8.74 -7.05
N VAL A 894 -18.82 -9.20 -8.28
CA VAL A 894 -18.92 -10.64 -8.55
C VAL A 894 -17.68 -11.13 -9.24
N PHE A 895 -17.14 -12.25 -8.79
CA PHE A 895 -16.00 -12.91 -9.42
C PHE A 895 -16.43 -13.76 -10.63
N MET A 896 -15.74 -13.58 -11.76
CA MET A 896 -15.78 -14.44 -12.93
C MET A 896 -14.51 -15.28 -12.95
N ILE A 897 -14.64 -16.61 -12.94
CA ILE A 897 -13.48 -17.50 -12.82
C ILE A 897 -13.07 -17.99 -14.21
N PHE A 898 -11.81 -17.73 -14.62
CA PHE A 898 -11.24 -18.29 -15.85
C PHE A 898 -10.30 -19.45 -15.57
N SER A 899 -10.50 -20.60 -16.23
CA SER A 899 -9.63 -21.78 -16.09
C SER A 899 -8.85 -22.14 -17.36
N ASN A 900 -7.66 -22.73 -17.16
CA ASN A 900 -6.89 -23.41 -18.22
C ASN A 900 -7.26 -24.89 -18.39
N ILE A 901 -8.13 -25.45 -17.55
CA ILE A 901 -8.44 -26.88 -17.54
C ILE A 901 -9.61 -27.16 -18.48
N ILE A 902 -9.37 -27.98 -19.51
CA ILE A 902 -10.42 -28.63 -20.29
C ILE A 902 -11.01 -29.71 -19.37
N PRO A 903 -12.33 -29.73 -19.10
CA PRO A 903 -12.91 -30.81 -18.31
C PRO A 903 -12.61 -32.14 -18.98
N ALA A 904 -11.99 -33.08 -18.25
CA ALA A 904 -11.94 -34.46 -18.69
C ALA A 904 -13.38 -34.96 -18.84
N ILE A 905 -13.67 -35.54 -20.01
CA ILE A 905 -14.99 -36.07 -20.40
C ILE A 905 -15.44 -37.17 -19.44
#